data_AF-A0A1I6JX26-F1
#
_entry.id   AF-A0A1I6JX26-F1
#
_cell.length_a   1.000
_cell.length_b   1.000
_cell.length_c   1.000
_cell.angle_alpha   90.00
_cell.angle_beta   90.00
_cell.angle_gamma   90.00
#
_symmetry.space_group_name_H-M   'P 1'
#
loop_
_entity.id
_entity.type
_entity.pdbx_description
1 polymer ?
#
loop_
_entity_poly.entity_id
_entity_poly.type
_entity_poly.pdbx_seq_one_letter_code
_entity_poly.pdbx_strand_id
1 'polypeptide(L)'
;MSTMDEYGNFAKRYEDAGYWEKTNFGDQLNQWSQKYKERVAIVEGDRTITYEELNEKADEMAYGFVQMGIKKGERVIVQLPNRISFMTVFFALSRVGAIPVFVLPAHREAEITKIIELAKPVAYIIPDEYMGFQYVEMAKTIVDKTETVKYLIVDGNVDGCYKLSDIKGIKTALVAPSHRDIAVLLLSGGTTGIPKLIPRTQTDYWYNVKMAAGASSLNESSVYLAVLPIAHNFAFGNPGVLGTLSVGGKVVMSYSTSPDEVFPLIEKEKVTITALVPSLVSLYLEVLEWDDENDLSSLALLQVGGALLEETIARRIHTEMKCKLQNVFGTAEGLICFTSPEDTEDIVCTCQGKPISDADEIKIVDEMGNDVQQGEYGELLARGPYTIRGYYRAPEVNKSCFTEDGFYYTGDRARITREGNLQMGGRVREQINRAGEKIMPAEVEGFLCTHDEIQEAVVIGIPDKNLGHRSCAFLITRNQDLTIDEVHNYLRNMGVAQYKMPDQLSCIDAWPLTKLGKIDKKKLEESAMDVCYFEEQLEADVDAHFLMVQVCEQSNYDNFVVYENNGELSAGFGIYAMLKSTPEQTILSMEKEEIILENNDLSISVEKAFSCVKIKGWRAYGIANFGLAYYNYHLPLQAEEDCLLKMFIPKSEVRICNGKILLRSLQKEELQTLSNLLKELINGTDDGKQLKQRVAKEKMELPYIFTEKKDYYKDIVTKGVREIQDTKYNKIILSRKLSLQERLDMAASYIAGRRVNTPARSYFIKLEGIEVIGFSPETVAEVDENGYVSTFPLAGTRAMKENREETQKLKEELLRDSKEISEHAVSVKLAYEELERVCEENSVVVTDFMSVLERGTVQHLASRLKGKLRKDCNSWHAFNSLFPAVTASGIPKRESIEAIGRLEEEPRNLYSGSVITYDYNGVLDAALVLRTVFQNKENAWLRAGAGIVEMSTAEREFEETCEKLSSVSKQLVC
;
A
#
# COMPACT_ATOMS: atom_id res chain seq x y z
N MET A 1 28.39 -10.47 -36.56
CA MET A 1 29.75 -10.90 -36.13
C MET A 1 29.69 -11.03 -34.61
N SER A 2 30.04 -12.13 -33.95
CA SER A 2 30.41 -13.50 -34.33
C SER A 2 30.30 -14.28 -33.00
N THR A 3 29.20 -14.97 -32.72
CA THR A 3 29.05 -15.77 -31.48
C THR A 3 29.71 -17.14 -31.63
N MET A 4 30.94 -17.20 -32.16
CA MET A 4 31.70 -18.46 -32.26
C MET A 4 33.21 -18.34 -32.11
N ASP A 5 33.87 -17.21 -32.40
CA ASP A 5 35.33 -17.14 -32.23
C ASP A 5 35.76 -17.26 -30.75
N GLU A 6 34.85 -16.97 -29.80
CA GLU A 6 35.06 -17.17 -28.36
C GLU A 6 34.82 -18.61 -27.86
N TYR A 7 34.22 -19.50 -28.67
CA TYR A 7 33.97 -20.90 -28.28
C TYR A 7 35.24 -21.78 -28.33
N GLY A 8 36.28 -21.32 -29.02
CA GLY A 8 37.64 -21.88 -29.09
C GLY A 8 37.77 -23.36 -28.71
N ASN A 9 38.58 -23.62 -27.67
CA ASN A 9 38.93 -24.97 -27.20
C ASN A 9 37.77 -25.73 -26.53
N PHE A 10 36.74 -25.04 -26.03
CA PHE A 10 35.63 -25.69 -25.29
C PHE A 10 34.66 -26.43 -26.21
N ALA A 11 34.25 -25.83 -27.32
CA ALA A 11 33.37 -26.50 -28.29
C ALA A 11 34.00 -27.80 -28.82
N LYS A 12 35.30 -27.75 -29.14
CA LYS A 12 36.05 -28.93 -29.55
C LYS A 12 36.14 -29.97 -28.43
N ARG A 13 36.39 -29.55 -27.19
CA ARG A 13 36.40 -30.45 -26.01
C ARG A 13 35.07 -31.17 -25.83
N TYR A 14 33.94 -30.47 -25.97
CA TYR A 14 32.62 -31.07 -25.80
C TYR A 14 32.22 -31.99 -26.97
N GLU A 15 32.66 -31.69 -28.19
CA GLU A 15 32.51 -32.59 -29.34
C GLU A 15 33.38 -33.84 -29.21
N ASP A 16 34.66 -33.68 -28.85
CA ASP A 16 35.60 -34.79 -28.66
C ASP A 16 35.18 -35.71 -27.50
N ALA A 17 34.55 -35.15 -26.47
CA ALA A 17 33.97 -35.89 -25.35
C ALA A 17 32.59 -36.53 -25.66
N GLY A 18 32.02 -36.25 -26.84
CA GLY A 18 30.73 -36.81 -27.27
C GLY A 18 29.50 -36.17 -26.62
N TYR A 19 29.64 -35.06 -25.90
CA TYR A 19 28.50 -34.31 -25.36
C TYR A 19 27.76 -33.58 -26.47
N TRP A 20 28.48 -33.05 -27.46
CA TRP A 20 27.91 -32.31 -28.57
C TRP A 20 27.75 -33.18 -29.82
N GLU A 21 26.57 -33.76 -29.98
CA GLU A 21 26.20 -34.49 -31.19
C GLU A 21 26.06 -33.54 -32.39
N LYS A 22 26.55 -33.97 -33.56
CA LYS A 22 26.47 -33.20 -34.81
C LYS A 22 25.09 -33.34 -35.47
N THR A 23 24.07 -32.84 -34.78
CA THR A 23 22.65 -32.94 -35.17
C THR A 23 21.93 -31.61 -34.97
N ASN A 24 20.69 -31.52 -35.46
CA ASN A 24 19.79 -30.39 -35.26
C ASN A 24 18.37 -30.90 -35.00
N PHE A 25 17.50 -30.04 -34.44
CA PHE A 25 16.13 -30.43 -34.09
C PHE A 25 15.27 -30.87 -35.28
N GLY A 26 15.56 -30.38 -36.50
CA GLY A 26 14.88 -30.83 -37.71
C GLY A 26 15.20 -32.29 -38.05
N ASP A 27 16.47 -32.67 -37.96
CA ASP A 27 16.94 -34.05 -38.14
C ASP A 27 16.48 -34.97 -37.00
N GLN A 28 16.46 -34.46 -35.76
CA GLN A 28 15.93 -35.22 -34.62
C GLN A 28 14.46 -35.59 -34.83
N LEU A 29 13.60 -34.63 -35.21
CA LEU A 29 12.19 -34.95 -35.50
C LEU A 29 12.05 -35.97 -36.64
N ASN A 30 12.88 -35.88 -37.68
CA ASN A 30 12.91 -36.87 -38.76
C ASN A 30 13.27 -38.28 -38.25
N GLN A 31 14.21 -38.38 -37.30
CA GLN A 31 14.55 -39.67 -36.69
C GLN A 31 13.43 -40.19 -35.79
N TRP A 32 12.81 -39.31 -34.99
CA TRP A 32 11.70 -39.69 -34.10
C TRP A 32 10.48 -40.14 -34.89
N SER A 33 10.16 -39.47 -36.00
CA SER A 33 9.06 -39.86 -36.88
C SER A 33 9.29 -41.22 -37.53
N GLN A 34 10.51 -41.54 -37.94
CA GLN A 34 10.83 -42.86 -38.48
C GLN A 34 10.78 -43.97 -37.41
N LYS A 35 11.17 -43.65 -36.17
CA LYS A 35 11.23 -44.62 -35.07
C LYS A 35 9.86 -44.88 -34.44
N TYR A 36 9.09 -43.83 -34.17
CA TYR A 36 7.84 -43.88 -33.40
C TYR A 36 6.58 -43.77 -34.28
N LYS A 37 6.69 -43.25 -35.51
CA LYS A 37 5.65 -43.23 -36.56
C LYS A 37 4.24 -42.85 -36.07
N GLU A 38 3.35 -43.83 -36.02
CA GLU A 38 1.92 -43.71 -35.71
C GLU A 38 1.64 -43.47 -34.21
N ARG A 39 2.66 -43.51 -33.35
CA ARG A 39 2.49 -43.14 -31.93
C ARG A 39 1.98 -41.71 -31.82
N VAL A 40 1.07 -41.47 -30.88
CA VAL A 40 0.57 -40.13 -30.58
C VAL A 40 1.70 -39.31 -29.95
N ALA A 41 2.06 -38.20 -30.60
CA ALA A 41 3.07 -37.28 -30.13
C ALA A 41 2.46 -36.21 -29.21
N ILE A 42 1.39 -35.54 -29.67
CA ILE A 42 0.78 -34.41 -28.96
C ILE A 42 -0.75 -34.53 -28.98
N VAL A 43 -1.38 -34.26 -27.82
CA VAL A 43 -2.82 -34.09 -27.64
C VAL A 43 -3.11 -32.63 -27.25
N GLU A 44 -4.09 -32.01 -27.90
CA GLU A 44 -4.56 -30.64 -27.64
C GLU A 44 -6.09 -30.61 -27.70
N GLY A 45 -6.75 -30.66 -26.54
CA GLY A 45 -8.20 -30.86 -26.45
C GLY A 45 -8.60 -32.17 -27.11
N ASP A 46 -9.51 -32.11 -28.09
CA ASP A 46 -9.94 -33.29 -28.87
C ASP A 46 -9.07 -33.57 -30.10
N ARG A 47 -8.02 -32.76 -30.33
CA ARG A 47 -7.10 -32.95 -31.46
C ARG A 47 -5.89 -33.75 -31.01
N THR A 48 -5.47 -34.69 -31.85
CA THR A 48 -4.25 -35.47 -31.66
C THR A 48 -3.39 -35.39 -32.92
N ILE A 49 -2.08 -35.45 -32.74
CA ILE A 49 -1.13 -35.58 -33.86
C ILE A 49 -0.09 -36.65 -33.53
N THR A 50 0.19 -37.51 -34.50
CA THR A 50 1.23 -38.54 -34.43
C THR A 50 2.62 -37.96 -34.70
N TYR A 51 3.67 -38.73 -34.43
CA TYR A 51 5.04 -38.31 -34.77
C TYR A 51 5.23 -38.11 -36.28
N GLU A 52 4.63 -38.97 -37.10
CA GLU A 52 4.66 -38.85 -38.57
C GLU A 52 3.93 -37.59 -39.05
N GLU A 53 2.71 -37.33 -38.58
CA GLU A 53 1.96 -36.14 -38.96
C GLU A 53 2.63 -34.84 -38.48
N LEU A 54 3.22 -34.82 -37.27
CA LEU A 54 3.97 -33.66 -36.79
C LEU A 54 5.17 -33.38 -37.69
N ASN A 55 5.86 -34.43 -38.13
CA ASN A 55 6.98 -34.35 -39.05
C ASN A 55 6.56 -33.80 -40.42
N GLU A 56 5.47 -34.32 -40.99
CA GLU A 56 4.93 -33.86 -42.27
C GLU A 56 4.49 -32.40 -42.21
N LYS A 57 3.74 -32.00 -41.16
CA LYS A 57 3.31 -30.61 -40.98
C LYS A 57 4.49 -29.65 -40.81
N ALA A 58 5.52 -30.06 -40.08
CA ALA A 58 6.74 -29.27 -39.95
C ALA A 58 7.48 -29.11 -41.29
N ASP A 59 7.42 -30.11 -42.18
CA ASP A 59 8.03 -30.04 -43.52
C ASP A 59 7.26 -29.09 -44.43
N GLU A 60 5.94 -29.26 -44.53
CA GLU A 60 5.06 -28.38 -45.29
C GLU A 60 5.23 -26.92 -44.86
N MET A 61 5.25 -26.68 -43.54
CA MET A 61 5.41 -25.34 -42.99
C MET A 61 6.83 -24.78 -43.20
N ALA A 62 7.87 -25.59 -43.11
CA ALA A 62 9.24 -25.15 -43.42
C ALA A 62 9.37 -24.70 -44.88
N TYR A 63 8.79 -25.45 -45.82
CA TYR A 63 8.74 -25.04 -47.23
C TYR A 63 7.95 -23.74 -47.41
N GLY A 64 6.83 -23.58 -46.69
CA GLY A 64 6.04 -22.36 -46.70
C GLY A 64 6.83 -21.14 -46.23
N PHE A 65 7.55 -21.25 -45.11
CA PHE A 65 8.40 -20.17 -44.60
C PHE A 65 9.52 -19.77 -45.59
N VAL A 66 10.16 -20.73 -46.26
CA VAL A 66 11.17 -20.42 -47.29
C VAL A 66 10.53 -19.72 -48.49
N GLN A 67 9.34 -20.14 -48.93
CA GLN A 67 8.62 -19.48 -50.02
C GLN A 67 8.17 -18.06 -49.65
N MET A 68 7.82 -17.81 -48.38
CA MET A 68 7.61 -16.46 -47.85
C MET A 68 8.90 -15.64 -47.80
N GLY A 69 10.07 -16.25 -47.99
CA GLY A 69 11.36 -15.58 -48.01
C GLY A 69 12.07 -15.51 -46.66
N ILE A 70 11.61 -16.27 -45.66
CA ILE A 70 12.31 -16.44 -44.38
C ILE A 70 13.55 -17.31 -44.60
N LYS A 71 14.69 -16.85 -44.09
CA LYS A 71 16.00 -17.46 -44.33
C LYS A 71 16.68 -17.91 -43.04
N LYS A 72 17.66 -18.79 -43.23
CA LYS A 72 18.60 -19.21 -42.17
C LYS A 72 19.19 -17.99 -41.45
N GLY A 73 19.16 -18.02 -40.10
CA GLY A 73 19.68 -16.99 -39.21
C GLY A 73 18.75 -15.78 -38.97
N GLU A 74 17.61 -15.71 -39.66
CA GLU A 74 16.57 -14.71 -39.36
C GLU A 74 15.81 -15.10 -38.10
N ARG A 75 15.40 -14.10 -37.30
CA ARG A 75 14.68 -14.33 -36.04
C ARG A 75 13.18 -14.26 -36.28
N VAL A 76 12.42 -15.08 -35.58
CA VAL A 76 10.95 -15.06 -35.61
C VAL A 76 10.44 -15.02 -34.18
N ILE A 77 9.65 -14.01 -33.83
CA ILE A 77 9.00 -13.97 -32.51
C ILE A 77 7.86 -14.99 -32.53
N VAL A 78 7.83 -15.86 -31.52
CA VAL A 78 6.77 -16.86 -31.34
C VAL A 78 6.10 -16.59 -30.00
N GLN A 79 4.91 -16.00 -30.04
CA GLN A 79 4.04 -15.78 -28.89
C GLN A 79 2.81 -16.70 -29.02
N LEU A 80 3.01 -18.01 -28.89
CA LEU A 80 1.91 -18.97 -28.96
C LEU A 80 1.69 -19.62 -27.58
N PRO A 81 0.43 -19.93 -27.20
CA PRO A 81 0.14 -20.73 -26.02
C PRO A 81 0.49 -22.21 -26.23
N ASN A 82 0.20 -23.06 -25.25
CA ASN A 82 0.43 -24.49 -25.30
C ASN A 82 -0.50 -25.14 -26.35
N ARG A 83 0.01 -25.32 -27.58
CA ARG A 83 -0.76 -25.85 -28.73
C ARG A 83 0.14 -26.67 -29.65
N ILE A 84 -0.46 -27.51 -30.51
CA ILE A 84 0.25 -28.27 -31.55
C ILE A 84 0.97 -27.31 -32.52
N SER A 85 0.38 -26.15 -32.81
CA SER A 85 0.95 -25.13 -33.68
C SER A 85 2.30 -24.62 -33.18
N PHE A 86 2.50 -24.47 -31.86
CA PHE A 86 3.77 -24.08 -31.27
C PHE A 86 4.89 -25.04 -31.68
N MET A 87 4.66 -26.35 -31.53
CA MET A 87 5.65 -27.37 -31.85
C MET A 87 5.89 -27.50 -33.35
N THR A 88 4.83 -27.39 -34.15
CA THR A 88 4.94 -27.40 -35.62
C THR A 88 5.81 -26.23 -36.09
N VAL A 89 5.59 -25.03 -35.55
CA VAL A 89 6.37 -23.82 -35.85
C VAL A 89 7.83 -24.00 -35.42
N PHE A 90 8.09 -24.50 -34.22
CA PHE A 90 9.46 -24.69 -33.72
C PHE A 90 10.28 -25.60 -34.65
N PHE A 91 9.74 -26.75 -35.03
CA PHE A 91 10.44 -27.69 -35.92
C PHE A 91 10.55 -27.16 -37.34
N ALA A 92 9.53 -26.48 -37.86
CA ALA A 92 9.57 -25.85 -39.17
C ALA A 92 10.68 -24.77 -39.25
N LEU A 93 10.73 -23.86 -38.27
CA LEU A 93 11.79 -22.84 -38.19
C LEU A 93 13.18 -23.48 -38.01
N SER A 94 13.28 -24.54 -37.20
CA SER A 94 14.52 -25.30 -37.02
C SER A 94 15.03 -25.88 -38.34
N ARG A 95 14.16 -26.43 -39.19
CA ARG A 95 14.52 -26.94 -40.53
C ARG A 95 14.97 -25.85 -41.49
N VAL A 96 14.34 -24.67 -41.43
CA VAL A 96 14.78 -23.48 -42.19
C VAL A 96 16.13 -22.95 -41.68
N GLY A 97 16.49 -23.26 -40.43
CA GLY A 97 17.59 -22.63 -39.71
C GLY A 97 17.25 -21.20 -39.27
N ALA A 98 15.97 -20.83 -39.24
CA ALA A 98 15.49 -19.60 -38.64
C ALA A 98 15.46 -19.77 -37.11
N ILE A 99 15.65 -18.67 -36.39
CA ILE A 99 15.85 -18.65 -34.95
C ILE A 99 14.55 -18.20 -34.26
N PRO A 100 13.74 -19.11 -33.70
CA PRO A 100 12.62 -18.73 -32.87
C PRO A 100 13.10 -17.94 -31.64
N VAL A 101 12.38 -16.87 -31.33
CA VAL A 101 12.49 -16.12 -30.07
C VAL A 101 11.21 -16.38 -29.30
N PHE A 102 11.32 -17.14 -28.24
CA PHE A 102 10.16 -17.50 -27.43
C PHE A 102 9.78 -16.35 -26.51
N VAL A 103 8.52 -15.97 -26.57
CA VAL A 103 7.93 -14.96 -25.67
C VAL A 103 6.65 -15.53 -25.10
N LEU A 104 6.27 -15.04 -23.93
CA LEU A 104 5.15 -15.62 -23.19
C LEU A 104 3.81 -15.08 -23.70
N PRO A 105 2.73 -15.88 -23.67
CA PRO A 105 1.38 -15.37 -23.90
C PRO A 105 1.01 -14.20 -22.99
N ALA A 106 1.60 -14.13 -21.78
CA ALA A 106 1.38 -13.03 -20.82
C ALA A 106 2.11 -11.71 -21.19
N HIS A 107 3.10 -11.73 -22.09
CA HIS A 107 3.77 -10.52 -22.52
C HIS A 107 2.85 -9.59 -23.32
N ARG A 108 3.05 -8.28 -23.17
CA ARG A 108 2.25 -7.24 -23.81
C ARG A 108 3.16 -6.31 -24.59
N GLU A 109 2.57 -5.25 -25.13
CA GLU A 109 3.22 -4.30 -26.04
C GLU A 109 4.61 -3.85 -25.56
N ALA A 110 4.76 -3.49 -24.29
CA ALA A 110 6.01 -2.96 -23.76
C ALA A 110 7.16 -3.99 -23.80
N GLU A 111 6.91 -5.23 -23.40
CA GLU A 111 7.92 -6.28 -23.39
C GLU A 111 8.27 -6.69 -24.83
N ILE A 112 7.25 -6.90 -25.66
CA ILE A 112 7.44 -7.37 -27.03
C ILE A 112 8.19 -6.33 -27.88
N THR A 113 7.87 -5.04 -27.75
CA THR A 113 8.55 -3.97 -28.50
C THR A 113 10.06 -3.99 -28.24
N LYS A 114 10.46 -4.06 -26.97
CA LYS A 114 11.88 -4.14 -26.58
C LYS A 114 12.56 -5.41 -27.08
N ILE A 115 11.86 -6.55 -27.06
CA ILE A 115 12.37 -7.82 -27.58
C ILE A 115 12.57 -7.72 -29.11
N ILE A 116 11.66 -7.08 -29.83
CA ILE A 116 11.78 -6.83 -31.28
C ILE A 116 12.97 -5.94 -31.58
N GLU A 117 13.18 -4.86 -30.82
CA GLU A 117 14.35 -3.97 -30.98
C GLU A 117 15.68 -4.73 -30.86
N LEU A 118 15.77 -5.64 -29.88
CA LEU A 118 16.98 -6.43 -29.61
C LEU A 118 17.17 -7.58 -30.62
N ALA A 119 16.12 -8.39 -30.85
CA ALA A 119 16.16 -9.56 -31.71
C ALA A 119 16.19 -9.18 -33.20
N LYS A 120 15.57 -8.06 -33.60
CA LYS A 120 15.33 -7.65 -34.99
C LYS A 120 14.72 -8.78 -35.83
N PRO A 121 13.53 -9.29 -35.49
CA PRO A 121 12.87 -10.42 -36.14
C PRO A 121 12.27 -10.03 -37.49
N VAL A 122 12.15 -11.00 -38.41
CA VAL A 122 11.51 -10.82 -39.73
C VAL A 122 10.01 -11.14 -39.70
N ALA A 123 9.57 -11.94 -38.73
CA ALA A 123 8.19 -12.35 -38.58
C ALA A 123 7.76 -12.39 -37.10
N TYR A 124 6.47 -12.23 -36.87
CA TYR A 124 5.83 -12.32 -35.55
C TYR A 124 4.62 -13.24 -35.64
N ILE A 125 4.65 -14.35 -34.88
CA ILE A 125 3.60 -15.37 -34.84
C ILE A 125 2.85 -15.28 -33.50
N ILE A 126 1.52 -15.11 -33.57
CA ILE A 126 0.61 -14.94 -32.42
C ILE A 126 -0.64 -15.83 -32.57
N PRO A 127 -1.39 -16.15 -31.49
CA PRO A 127 -2.77 -16.62 -31.64
C PRO A 127 -3.69 -15.47 -32.09
N ASP A 128 -4.91 -15.78 -32.49
CA ASP A 128 -5.98 -14.79 -32.57
C ASP A 128 -6.43 -14.33 -31.16
N GLU A 129 -6.81 -15.29 -30.34
CA GLU A 129 -7.25 -15.13 -28.96
C GLU A 129 -6.64 -16.21 -28.05
N TYR A 130 -6.34 -15.82 -26.81
CA TYR A 130 -6.05 -16.76 -25.74
C TYR A 130 -6.48 -16.17 -24.39
N MET A 131 -7.20 -16.97 -23.60
CA MET A 131 -7.70 -16.58 -22.27
C MET A 131 -8.46 -15.24 -22.24
N GLY A 132 -9.34 -15.03 -23.22
CA GLY A 132 -10.13 -13.80 -23.35
C GLY A 132 -9.36 -12.58 -23.85
N PHE A 133 -8.06 -12.71 -24.15
CA PHE A 133 -7.26 -11.61 -24.68
C PHE A 133 -7.12 -11.71 -26.20
N GLN A 134 -7.46 -10.62 -26.90
CA GLN A 134 -7.33 -10.47 -28.35
C GLN A 134 -5.92 -9.97 -28.72
N TYR A 135 -5.14 -10.79 -29.43
CA TYR A 135 -3.72 -10.47 -29.70
C TYR A 135 -3.50 -9.62 -30.94
N VAL A 136 -4.42 -9.68 -31.91
CA VAL A 136 -4.25 -9.10 -33.25
C VAL A 136 -4.05 -7.58 -33.20
N GLU A 137 -4.87 -6.85 -32.44
CA GLU A 137 -4.80 -5.38 -32.36
C GLU A 137 -3.50 -4.90 -31.73
N MET A 138 -3.08 -5.57 -30.65
CA MET A 138 -1.80 -5.32 -30.00
C MET A 138 -0.64 -5.57 -30.97
N ALA A 139 -0.67 -6.70 -31.69
CA ALA A 139 0.40 -7.04 -32.62
C ALA A 139 0.47 -6.09 -33.81
N LYS A 140 -0.65 -5.65 -34.38
CA LYS A 140 -0.69 -4.60 -35.41
C LYS A 140 -0.05 -3.31 -34.91
N THR A 141 -0.42 -2.87 -33.71
CA THR A 141 0.16 -1.67 -33.08
C THR A 141 1.68 -1.79 -32.90
N ILE A 142 2.17 -2.95 -32.48
CA ILE A 142 3.62 -3.21 -32.32
C ILE A 142 4.32 -3.19 -33.68
N VAL A 143 3.74 -3.83 -34.70
CA VAL A 143 4.31 -3.89 -36.05
C VAL A 143 4.35 -2.50 -36.68
N ASP A 144 3.31 -1.69 -36.52
CA ASP A 144 3.28 -0.31 -37.02
C ASP A 144 4.38 0.58 -36.41
N LYS A 145 4.80 0.26 -35.18
CA LYS A 145 5.89 0.95 -34.46
C LYS A 145 7.29 0.38 -34.74
N THR A 146 7.41 -0.75 -35.44
CA THR A 146 8.69 -1.46 -35.59
C THR A 146 9.01 -1.81 -37.04
N GLU A 147 10.18 -1.38 -37.53
CA GLU A 147 10.53 -1.50 -38.95
C GLU A 147 10.98 -2.91 -39.39
N THR A 148 11.27 -3.81 -38.44
CA THR A 148 11.92 -5.10 -38.76
C THR A 148 10.94 -6.23 -39.12
N VAL A 149 9.72 -6.19 -38.59
CA VAL A 149 8.72 -7.25 -38.78
C VAL A 149 8.04 -7.09 -40.14
N LYS A 150 8.26 -8.04 -41.04
CA LYS A 150 7.64 -8.06 -42.38
C LYS A 150 6.36 -8.88 -42.44
N TYR A 151 6.28 -9.93 -41.62
CA TYR A 151 5.16 -10.87 -41.62
C TYR A 151 4.53 -10.96 -40.24
N LEU A 152 3.30 -10.49 -40.12
CA LEU A 152 2.43 -10.80 -38.98
C LEU A 152 1.60 -12.04 -39.32
N ILE A 153 1.84 -13.11 -38.58
CA ILE A 153 1.24 -14.43 -38.80
C ILE A 153 0.36 -14.78 -37.61
N VAL A 154 -0.87 -15.19 -37.88
CA VAL A 154 -1.89 -15.46 -36.87
C VAL A 154 -2.28 -16.93 -36.92
N ASP A 155 -2.19 -17.61 -35.78
CA ASP A 155 -2.76 -18.94 -35.54
C ASP A 155 -4.25 -18.80 -35.24
N GLY A 156 -5.01 -18.57 -36.31
CA GLY A 156 -6.44 -18.23 -36.26
C GLY A 156 -6.94 -17.76 -37.63
N ASN A 157 -8.25 -17.58 -37.75
CA ASN A 157 -8.88 -17.17 -39.01
C ASN A 157 -9.23 -15.67 -39.01
N VAL A 158 -8.22 -14.83 -39.23
CA VAL A 158 -8.34 -13.37 -39.17
C VAL A 158 -8.07 -12.73 -40.53
N ASP A 159 -8.98 -11.88 -40.99
CA ASP A 159 -8.85 -11.19 -42.27
C ASP A 159 -7.72 -10.15 -42.27
N GLY A 160 -7.01 -10.06 -43.39
CA GLY A 160 -5.90 -9.12 -43.58
C GLY A 160 -4.57 -9.49 -42.89
N CYS A 161 -4.47 -10.68 -42.28
CA CYS A 161 -3.23 -11.22 -41.72
C CYS A 161 -2.84 -12.53 -42.43
N TYR A 162 -1.56 -12.94 -42.34
CA TYR A 162 -1.15 -14.26 -42.82
C TYR A 162 -1.66 -15.33 -41.84
N LYS A 163 -2.43 -16.30 -42.31
CA LYS A 163 -2.95 -17.39 -41.46
C LYS A 163 -1.90 -18.48 -41.35
N LEU A 164 -1.58 -18.92 -40.13
CA LEU A 164 -0.58 -19.95 -39.90
C LEU A 164 -0.93 -21.28 -40.60
N SER A 165 -2.22 -21.61 -40.66
CA SER A 165 -2.75 -22.81 -41.36
C SER A 165 -2.46 -22.83 -42.86
N ASP A 166 -2.28 -21.66 -43.47
CA ASP A 166 -2.12 -21.49 -44.91
C ASP A 166 -0.63 -21.50 -45.31
N ILE A 167 0.28 -21.46 -44.33
CA ILE A 167 1.73 -21.54 -44.56
C ILE A 167 2.10 -22.99 -44.82
N LYS A 168 1.89 -23.41 -46.07
CA LYS A 168 2.24 -24.73 -46.59
C LYS A 168 2.91 -24.56 -47.95
N GLY A 169 4.16 -25.00 -48.05
CA GLY A 169 4.95 -24.86 -49.26
C GLY A 169 5.12 -26.16 -50.03
N ILE A 170 5.48 -26.01 -51.30
CA ILE A 170 5.90 -27.12 -52.16
C ILE A 170 7.32 -27.50 -51.78
N LYS A 171 7.56 -28.82 -51.67
CA LYS A 171 8.87 -29.39 -51.35
C LYS A 171 10.01 -28.72 -52.12
N THR A 172 10.96 -28.16 -51.38
CA THR A 172 12.14 -27.47 -51.91
C THR A 172 13.39 -27.87 -51.12
N ALA A 173 14.57 -27.62 -51.68
CA ALA A 173 15.83 -27.88 -51.00
C ALA A 173 16.01 -26.89 -49.83
N LEU A 174 16.17 -27.43 -48.62
CA LEU A 174 16.47 -26.65 -47.41
C LEU A 174 17.98 -26.66 -47.14
N VAL A 175 18.52 -25.52 -46.71
CA VAL A 175 19.90 -25.45 -46.22
C VAL A 175 19.88 -25.79 -44.74
N ALA A 176 20.30 -27.01 -44.39
CA ALA A 176 20.31 -27.45 -43.00
C ALA A 176 21.14 -26.50 -42.11
N PRO A 177 20.66 -26.20 -40.88
CA PRO A 177 21.47 -25.48 -39.91
C PRO A 177 22.69 -26.33 -39.51
N SER A 178 23.78 -25.66 -39.19
CA SER A 178 24.90 -26.29 -38.49
C SER A 178 24.46 -26.71 -37.10
N HIS A 179 25.00 -27.81 -36.56
CA HIS A 179 24.74 -28.23 -35.17
C HIS A 179 25.22 -27.21 -34.13
N ARG A 180 26.06 -26.24 -34.54
CA ARG A 180 26.48 -25.14 -33.69
C ARG A 180 25.64 -23.86 -33.88
N ASP A 181 24.76 -23.81 -34.87
CA ASP A 181 23.89 -22.64 -35.06
C ASP A 181 22.90 -22.51 -33.88
N ILE A 182 22.41 -21.30 -33.65
CA ILE A 182 21.39 -21.04 -32.62
C ILE A 182 20.09 -21.77 -33.03
N ALA A 183 19.57 -22.59 -32.13
CA ALA A 183 18.28 -23.25 -32.26
C ALA A 183 17.13 -22.39 -31.74
N VAL A 184 17.34 -21.68 -30.63
CA VAL A 184 16.31 -20.85 -30.01
C VAL A 184 16.94 -19.73 -29.19
N LEU A 185 16.25 -18.59 -29.14
CA LEU A 185 16.52 -17.51 -28.19
C LEU A 185 15.47 -17.56 -27.08
N LEU A 186 15.90 -17.91 -25.88
CA LEU A 186 15.09 -17.88 -24.66
C LEU A 186 15.23 -16.53 -23.96
N LEU A 187 14.42 -16.30 -22.92
CA LEU A 187 14.42 -15.06 -22.14
C LEU A 187 15.01 -15.26 -20.75
N SER A 188 15.84 -14.32 -20.31
CA SER A 188 16.33 -14.28 -18.92
C SER A 188 15.27 -13.71 -17.97
N GLY A 189 15.17 -14.24 -16.75
CA GLY A 189 14.25 -13.75 -15.70
C GLY A 189 14.70 -12.49 -14.92
N GLY A 190 15.49 -11.59 -15.52
CA GLY A 190 16.17 -10.50 -14.82
C GLY A 190 15.29 -9.35 -14.29
N THR A 191 15.70 -8.74 -13.17
CA THR A 191 15.03 -7.64 -12.43
C THR A 191 15.06 -6.26 -13.12
N THR A 192 15.73 -6.13 -14.27
CA THR A 192 16.02 -4.84 -14.94
C THR A 192 14.90 -4.34 -15.87
N GLY A 193 13.74 -5.00 -15.90
CA GLY A 193 12.58 -4.60 -16.71
C GLY A 193 12.73 -4.74 -18.23
N ILE A 194 13.87 -5.27 -18.73
CA ILE A 194 14.12 -5.61 -20.13
C ILE A 194 14.75 -7.02 -20.17
N PRO A 195 14.07 -8.03 -20.76
CA PRO A 195 14.60 -9.39 -20.82
C PRO A 195 15.84 -9.48 -21.72
N LYS A 196 16.92 -10.10 -21.23
CA LYS A 196 18.08 -10.48 -22.06
C LYS A 196 17.73 -11.72 -22.88
N LEU A 197 18.31 -11.84 -24.07
CA LEU A 197 18.13 -13.00 -24.94
C LEU A 197 19.24 -14.03 -24.73
N ILE A 198 18.83 -15.28 -24.52
CA ILE A 198 19.70 -16.42 -24.20
C ILE A 198 19.83 -17.31 -25.45
N PRO A 199 20.99 -17.30 -26.13
CA PRO A 199 21.20 -18.11 -27.33
C PRO A 199 21.51 -19.55 -26.95
N ARG A 200 20.59 -20.47 -27.31
CA ARG A 200 20.81 -21.91 -27.20
C ARG A 200 21.10 -22.49 -28.57
N THR A 201 22.23 -23.18 -28.73
CA THR A 201 22.62 -23.83 -29.97
C THR A 201 21.89 -25.16 -30.16
N GLN A 202 21.86 -25.65 -31.40
CA GLN A 202 21.26 -26.95 -31.72
C GLN A 202 21.85 -28.07 -30.84
N THR A 203 23.17 -28.13 -30.72
CA THR A 203 23.86 -29.21 -29.99
C THR A 203 23.83 -29.03 -28.47
N ASP A 204 24.00 -27.80 -27.95
CA ASP A 204 23.97 -27.58 -26.50
C ASP A 204 22.57 -27.83 -25.91
N TYR A 205 21.55 -27.42 -26.66
CA TYR A 205 20.18 -27.55 -26.21
C TYR A 205 19.70 -28.99 -26.35
N TRP A 206 20.10 -29.66 -27.42
CA TRP A 206 19.85 -31.09 -27.57
C TRP A 206 20.48 -31.91 -26.44
N TYR A 207 21.75 -31.61 -26.08
CA TYR A 207 22.41 -32.28 -24.97
C TYR A 207 21.66 -32.05 -23.64
N ASN A 208 21.27 -30.81 -23.35
CA ASN A 208 20.40 -30.50 -22.20
C ASN A 208 19.13 -31.37 -22.20
N VAL A 209 18.38 -31.40 -23.32
CA VAL A 209 17.12 -32.15 -23.43
C VAL A 209 17.33 -33.63 -23.13
N LYS A 210 18.38 -34.23 -23.71
CA LYS A 210 18.70 -35.65 -23.55
C LYS A 210 19.08 -35.99 -22.11
N MET A 211 19.91 -35.16 -21.48
CA MET A 211 20.32 -35.37 -20.09
C MET A 211 19.15 -35.22 -19.12
N ALA A 212 18.30 -34.20 -19.31
CA ALA A 212 17.12 -34.01 -18.49
C ALA A 212 16.13 -35.18 -18.64
N ALA A 213 15.91 -35.68 -19.87
CA ALA A 213 15.03 -36.83 -20.10
C ALA A 213 15.53 -38.10 -19.41
N GLY A 214 16.85 -38.33 -19.43
CA GLY A 214 17.49 -39.42 -18.69
C GLY A 214 17.37 -39.27 -17.17
N ALA A 215 17.62 -38.07 -16.64
CA ALA A 215 17.54 -37.77 -15.20
C ALA A 215 16.10 -37.91 -14.64
N SER A 216 15.08 -37.72 -15.47
CA SER A 216 13.68 -37.98 -15.11
C SER A 216 13.19 -39.40 -15.51
N SER A 217 14.08 -40.27 -15.98
CA SER A 217 13.77 -41.66 -16.41
C SER A 217 12.64 -41.76 -17.45
N LEU A 218 12.54 -40.79 -18.35
CA LEU A 218 11.51 -40.79 -19.39
C LEU A 218 11.71 -41.94 -20.38
N ASN A 219 10.60 -42.50 -20.86
CA ASN A 219 10.58 -43.57 -21.85
C ASN A 219 9.31 -43.49 -22.71
N GLU A 220 9.10 -44.48 -23.58
CA GLU A 220 7.96 -44.49 -24.52
C GLU A 220 6.59 -44.48 -23.82
N SER A 221 6.47 -44.97 -22.58
CA SER A 221 5.21 -44.93 -21.82
C SER A 221 4.99 -43.61 -21.07
N SER A 222 5.94 -42.68 -21.12
CA SER A 222 5.80 -41.39 -20.44
C SER A 222 4.73 -40.53 -21.12
N VAL A 223 3.79 -40.04 -20.31
CA VAL A 223 2.77 -39.06 -20.71
C VAL A 223 3.01 -37.78 -19.93
N TYR A 224 3.51 -36.75 -20.61
CA TYR A 224 3.82 -35.45 -20.01
C TYR A 224 2.68 -34.45 -20.21
N LEU A 225 2.13 -33.91 -19.12
CA LEU A 225 1.16 -32.82 -19.19
C LEU A 225 1.88 -31.47 -19.11
N ALA A 226 1.80 -30.70 -20.19
CA ALA A 226 2.31 -29.34 -20.28
C ALA A 226 1.32 -28.35 -19.67
N VAL A 227 1.38 -28.20 -18.33
CA VAL A 227 0.61 -27.20 -17.57
C VAL A 227 1.26 -25.82 -17.69
N LEU A 228 2.56 -25.74 -17.43
CA LEU A 228 3.32 -24.49 -17.53
C LEU A 228 3.49 -24.06 -19.00
N PRO A 229 3.64 -22.75 -19.29
CA PRO A 229 3.82 -22.29 -20.66
C PRO A 229 5.07 -22.90 -21.32
N ILE A 230 4.89 -23.62 -22.44
CA ILE A 230 5.97 -24.33 -23.16
C ILE A 230 6.98 -23.39 -23.83
N ALA A 231 6.72 -22.08 -23.83
CA ALA A 231 7.70 -21.06 -24.19
C ALA A 231 8.82 -20.89 -23.13
N HIS A 232 8.63 -21.39 -21.90
CA HIS A 232 9.66 -21.41 -20.87
C HIS A 232 10.57 -22.62 -20.98
N ASN A 233 11.87 -22.43 -20.68
CA ASN A 233 12.88 -23.49 -20.71
C ASN A 233 12.46 -24.74 -19.91
N PHE A 234 11.87 -24.54 -18.73
CA PHE A 234 11.45 -25.63 -17.85
C PHE A 234 10.48 -26.59 -18.54
N ALA A 235 9.34 -26.08 -19.01
CA ALA A 235 8.32 -26.88 -19.68
C ALA A 235 8.73 -27.31 -21.10
N PHE A 236 9.69 -26.63 -21.71
CA PHE A 236 10.14 -26.96 -23.07
C PHE A 236 11.19 -28.07 -23.10
N GLY A 237 12.26 -27.95 -22.30
CA GLY A 237 13.46 -28.79 -22.42
C GLY A 237 13.94 -29.50 -21.15
N ASN A 238 13.27 -29.37 -20.00
CA ASN A 238 13.79 -29.88 -18.72
C ASN A 238 12.85 -30.80 -17.93
N PRO A 239 12.64 -32.05 -18.38
CA PRO A 239 12.83 -32.55 -19.73
C PRO A 239 11.76 -32.00 -20.69
N GLY A 240 10.59 -31.64 -20.15
CA GLY A 240 9.54 -30.93 -20.86
C GLY A 240 9.02 -31.63 -22.11
N VAL A 241 8.45 -30.84 -23.01
CA VAL A 241 7.91 -31.31 -24.30
C VAL A 241 8.98 -31.99 -25.14
N LEU A 242 10.16 -31.40 -25.30
CA LEU A 242 11.22 -31.96 -26.15
C LEU A 242 11.79 -33.27 -25.62
N GLY A 243 12.01 -33.36 -24.30
CA GLY A 243 12.53 -34.58 -23.68
C GLY A 243 11.55 -35.73 -23.81
N THR A 244 10.26 -35.45 -23.60
CA THR A 244 9.19 -36.45 -23.78
C THR A 244 9.11 -36.94 -25.23
N LEU A 245 9.16 -36.02 -26.20
CA LEU A 245 9.13 -36.39 -27.62
C LEU A 245 10.37 -37.19 -28.04
N SER A 246 11.53 -36.88 -27.47
CA SER A 246 12.79 -37.56 -27.83
C SER A 246 12.78 -39.06 -27.51
N VAL A 247 12.02 -39.47 -26.50
CA VAL A 247 11.92 -40.86 -26.05
C VAL A 247 10.66 -41.58 -26.56
N GLY A 248 9.86 -40.96 -27.45
CA GLY A 248 8.66 -41.58 -28.02
C GLY A 248 7.42 -41.53 -27.12
N GLY A 249 7.45 -40.67 -26.09
CA GLY A 249 6.34 -40.43 -25.17
C GLY A 249 5.22 -39.58 -25.79
N LYS A 250 4.17 -39.33 -25.01
CA LYS A 250 3.00 -38.52 -25.39
C LYS A 250 3.00 -37.21 -24.61
N VAL A 251 2.77 -36.08 -25.28
CA VAL A 251 2.61 -34.77 -24.65
C VAL A 251 1.14 -34.37 -24.68
N VAL A 252 0.59 -33.96 -23.54
CA VAL A 252 -0.76 -33.42 -23.42
C VAL A 252 -0.65 -31.93 -23.17
N MET A 253 -1.31 -31.11 -23.98
CA MET A 253 -1.31 -29.65 -23.85
C MET A 253 -2.49 -29.22 -22.99
N SER A 254 -2.20 -28.53 -21.89
CA SER A 254 -3.23 -27.84 -21.10
C SER A 254 -3.50 -26.46 -21.69
N TYR A 255 -4.77 -26.05 -21.76
CA TYR A 255 -5.15 -24.71 -22.18
C TYR A 255 -4.91 -23.69 -21.05
N SER A 256 -5.13 -24.08 -19.79
CA SER A 256 -4.93 -23.27 -18.59
C SER A 256 -4.04 -23.95 -17.55
N THR A 257 -3.83 -23.29 -16.42
CA THR A 257 -3.15 -23.87 -15.25
C THR A 257 -4.13 -24.29 -14.15
N SER A 258 -5.44 -24.18 -14.39
CA SER A 258 -6.48 -24.45 -13.39
C SER A 258 -6.54 -25.93 -13.02
N PRO A 259 -6.68 -26.28 -11.73
CA PRO A 259 -7.00 -27.65 -11.29
C PRO A 259 -8.21 -28.24 -12.02
N ASP A 260 -9.24 -27.41 -12.28
CA ASP A 260 -10.49 -27.81 -12.96
C ASP A 260 -10.26 -28.40 -14.37
N GLU A 261 -9.17 -28.01 -15.01
CA GLU A 261 -8.77 -28.58 -16.31
C GLU A 261 -7.72 -29.66 -16.13
N VAL A 262 -6.74 -29.42 -15.25
CA VAL A 262 -5.56 -30.26 -15.12
C VAL A 262 -5.88 -31.62 -14.50
N PHE A 263 -6.73 -31.69 -13.46
CA PHE A 263 -7.08 -32.97 -12.84
C PHE A 263 -7.86 -33.90 -13.80
N PRO A 264 -8.90 -33.43 -14.52
CA PRO A 264 -9.54 -34.25 -15.54
C PRO A 264 -8.60 -34.70 -16.66
N LEU A 265 -7.63 -33.85 -17.05
CA LEU A 265 -6.63 -34.24 -18.05
C LEU A 265 -5.68 -35.33 -17.54
N ILE A 266 -5.27 -35.26 -16.26
CA ILE A 266 -4.45 -36.32 -15.65
C ILE A 266 -5.18 -37.66 -15.71
N GLU A 267 -6.44 -37.69 -15.30
CA GLU A 267 -7.23 -38.92 -15.30
C GLU A 267 -7.50 -39.44 -16.73
N LYS A 268 -7.98 -38.56 -17.62
CA LYS A 268 -8.40 -38.91 -18.99
C LYS A 268 -7.22 -39.43 -19.81
N GLU A 269 -6.08 -38.74 -19.76
CA GLU A 269 -4.94 -39.04 -20.61
C GLU A 269 -3.92 -39.99 -19.97
N LYS A 270 -4.16 -40.38 -18.70
CA LYS A 270 -3.28 -41.19 -17.85
C LYS A 270 -1.88 -40.59 -17.80
N VAL A 271 -1.82 -39.33 -17.38
CA VAL A 271 -0.60 -38.53 -17.29
C VAL A 271 0.35 -39.14 -16.26
N THR A 272 1.60 -39.37 -16.65
CA THR A 272 2.62 -39.98 -15.78
C THR A 272 3.58 -38.96 -15.17
N ILE A 273 3.71 -37.80 -15.80
CA ILE A 273 4.62 -36.74 -15.36
C ILE A 273 4.03 -35.36 -15.67
N THR A 274 4.21 -34.41 -14.76
CA THR A 274 3.96 -32.99 -15.03
C THR A 274 4.95 -32.11 -14.28
N ALA A 275 5.03 -30.85 -14.66
CA ALA A 275 5.89 -29.85 -14.04
C ALA A 275 5.06 -28.67 -13.56
N LEU A 276 5.28 -28.26 -12.31
CA LEU A 276 4.60 -27.14 -11.66
C LEU A 276 5.61 -26.18 -11.02
N VAL A 277 5.12 -24.99 -10.69
CA VAL A 277 5.81 -24.05 -9.79
C VAL A 277 5.24 -24.20 -8.37
N PRO A 278 5.99 -23.87 -7.30
CA PRO A 278 5.53 -24.05 -5.92
C PRO A 278 4.12 -23.50 -5.63
N SER A 279 3.78 -22.32 -6.15
CA SER A 279 2.45 -21.72 -5.94
C SER A 279 1.30 -22.54 -6.55
N LEU A 280 1.52 -23.20 -7.68
CA LEU A 280 0.51 -24.11 -8.26
C LEU A 280 0.42 -25.41 -7.47
N VAL A 281 1.53 -25.88 -6.89
CA VAL A 281 1.51 -27.05 -6.00
C VAL A 281 0.64 -26.78 -4.78
N SER A 282 0.84 -25.64 -4.10
CA SER A 282 0.02 -25.27 -2.94
C SER A 282 -1.47 -25.23 -3.31
N LEU A 283 -1.82 -24.56 -4.42
CA LEU A 283 -3.20 -24.50 -4.90
C LEU A 283 -3.77 -25.90 -5.17
N TYR A 284 -2.99 -26.81 -5.76
CA TYR A 284 -3.48 -28.14 -6.10
C TYR A 284 -3.69 -28.99 -4.85
N LEU A 285 -2.80 -28.89 -3.87
CA LEU A 285 -2.94 -29.54 -2.58
C LEU A 285 -4.18 -29.04 -1.83
N GLU A 286 -4.43 -27.72 -1.83
CA GLU A 286 -5.64 -27.14 -1.22
C GLU A 286 -6.93 -27.65 -1.87
N VAL A 287 -6.98 -27.78 -3.20
CA VAL A 287 -8.17 -28.34 -3.87
C VAL A 287 -8.36 -29.81 -3.49
N LEU A 288 -7.29 -30.60 -3.42
CA LEU A 288 -7.33 -32.01 -3.05
C LEU A 288 -7.79 -32.27 -1.61
N GLU A 289 -7.73 -31.28 -0.73
CA GLU A 289 -8.26 -31.40 0.64
C GLU A 289 -9.80 -31.52 0.67
N TRP A 290 -10.50 -30.99 -0.34
CA TRP A 290 -11.97 -30.88 -0.35
C TRP A 290 -12.61 -31.54 -1.59
N ASP A 291 -11.83 -31.82 -2.63
CA ASP A 291 -12.25 -32.46 -3.89
C ASP A 291 -11.28 -33.59 -4.30
N ASP A 292 -11.79 -34.83 -4.27
CA ASP A 292 -11.07 -36.05 -4.69
C ASP A 292 -11.86 -36.76 -5.82
N GLU A 293 -12.60 -36.01 -6.65
CA GLU A 293 -13.42 -36.58 -7.73
C GLU A 293 -12.60 -37.20 -8.87
N ASN A 294 -11.37 -36.71 -9.11
CA ASN A 294 -10.52 -37.12 -10.24
C ASN A 294 -9.42 -38.11 -9.84
N ASP A 295 -9.20 -39.16 -10.63
CA ASP A 295 -8.14 -40.16 -10.39
C ASP A 295 -6.75 -39.67 -10.83
N LEU A 296 -5.95 -39.20 -9.86
CA LEU A 296 -4.56 -38.78 -10.09
C LEU A 296 -3.52 -39.91 -10.01
N SER A 297 -3.93 -41.17 -9.78
CA SER A 297 -3.01 -42.29 -9.49
C SER A 297 -2.04 -42.65 -10.63
N SER A 298 -2.34 -42.20 -11.86
CA SER A 298 -1.42 -42.36 -13.00
C SER A 298 -0.17 -41.49 -12.92
N LEU A 299 -0.21 -40.40 -12.12
CA LEU A 299 0.91 -39.47 -11.96
C LEU A 299 2.03 -40.12 -11.13
N ALA A 300 3.11 -40.50 -11.80
CA ALA A 300 4.26 -41.14 -11.16
C ALA A 300 5.27 -40.14 -10.63
N LEU A 301 5.48 -39.02 -11.35
CA LEU A 301 6.50 -38.02 -11.04
C LEU A 301 5.95 -36.60 -11.18
N LEU A 302 6.05 -35.80 -10.13
CA LEU A 302 5.80 -34.36 -10.16
C LEU A 302 7.13 -33.61 -10.09
N GLN A 303 7.41 -32.81 -11.11
CA GLN A 303 8.54 -31.89 -11.09
C GLN A 303 8.12 -30.54 -10.52
N VAL A 304 8.91 -30.00 -9.59
CA VAL A 304 8.67 -28.68 -9.01
C VAL A 304 9.92 -27.84 -9.13
N GLY A 305 9.78 -26.64 -9.68
CA GLY A 305 10.92 -25.75 -9.93
C GLY A 305 10.53 -24.32 -10.27
N GLY A 306 11.54 -23.51 -10.61
CA GLY A 306 11.36 -22.09 -10.94
C GLY A 306 11.30 -21.13 -9.73
N ALA A 307 11.09 -21.66 -8.53
CA ALA A 307 11.26 -21.01 -7.24
C ALA A 307 11.66 -22.06 -6.18
N LEU A 308 12.08 -21.61 -4.99
CA LEU A 308 12.34 -22.50 -3.88
C LEU A 308 11.03 -23.16 -3.44
N LEU A 309 11.02 -24.49 -3.34
CA LEU A 309 9.91 -25.23 -2.75
C LEU A 309 10.16 -25.35 -1.24
N GLU A 310 9.17 -24.94 -0.47
CA GLU A 310 9.23 -24.99 0.99
C GLU A 310 9.06 -26.44 1.48
N GLU A 311 9.77 -26.79 2.56
CA GLU A 311 9.90 -28.18 2.99
C GLU A 311 8.55 -28.78 3.42
N THR A 312 7.71 -28.01 4.11
CA THR A 312 6.41 -28.52 4.58
C THR A 312 5.49 -28.83 3.39
N ILE A 313 5.45 -27.97 2.38
CA ILE A 313 4.73 -28.22 1.12
C ILE A 313 5.31 -29.43 0.38
N ALA A 314 6.64 -29.55 0.29
CA ALA A 314 7.29 -30.68 -0.38
C ALA A 314 6.87 -32.03 0.21
N ARG A 315 6.79 -32.13 1.54
CA ARG A 315 6.39 -33.36 2.25
C ARG A 315 4.93 -33.75 2.00
N ARG A 316 4.04 -32.77 1.84
CA ARG A 316 2.61 -32.99 1.53
C ARG A 316 2.37 -33.63 0.17
N ILE A 317 3.23 -33.37 -0.82
CA ILE A 317 3.07 -33.90 -2.19
C ILE A 317 3.02 -35.44 -2.19
N HIS A 318 3.90 -36.08 -1.43
CA HIS A 318 3.95 -37.54 -1.37
C HIS A 318 2.68 -38.13 -0.74
N THR A 319 2.12 -37.48 0.28
CA THR A 319 0.95 -37.98 1.01
C THR A 319 -0.37 -37.67 0.32
N GLU A 320 -0.51 -36.48 -0.24
CA GLU A 320 -1.78 -35.96 -0.77
C GLU A 320 -1.91 -36.23 -2.28
N MET A 321 -0.90 -35.90 -3.08
CA MET A 321 -0.89 -36.19 -4.52
C MET A 321 -0.44 -37.61 -4.86
N LYS A 322 0.10 -38.36 -3.88
CA LYS A 322 0.49 -39.78 -4.01
C LYS A 322 1.47 -40.07 -5.15
N CYS A 323 2.35 -39.12 -5.45
CA CYS A 323 3.37 -39.23 -6.50
C CYS A 323 4.77 -38.91 -5.98
N LYS A 324 5.82 -39.29 -6.72
CA LYS A 324 7.20 -38.92 -6.38
C LYS A 324 7.43 -37.44 -6.70
N LEU A 325 8.15 -36.73 -5.83
CA LEU A 325 8.64 -35.38 -6.09
C LEU A 325 10.02 -35.42 -6.74
N GLN A 326 10.24 -34.60 -7.76
CA GLN A 326 11.57 -34.23 -8.25
C GLN A 326 11.71 -32.71 -8.21
N ASN A 327 12.52 -32.22 -7.26
CA ASN A 327 12.96 -30.84 -7.23
C ASN A 327 13.86 -30.53 -8.43
N VAL A 328 13.57 -29.40 -9.09
CA VAL A 328 14.24 -28.91 -10.29
C VAL A 328 14.77 -27.51 -10.05
N PHE A 329 16.08 -27.38 -9.95
CA PHE A 329 16.76 -26.10 -10.08
C PHE A 329 17.31 -25.95 -11.49
N GLY A 330 17.12 -24.80 -12.10
CA GLY A 330 17.74 -24.52 -13.38
C GLY A 330 17.64 -23.07 -13.78
N THR A 331 18.63 -22.61 -14.52
CA THR A 331 18.60 -21.31 -15.20
C THR A 331 18.32 -21.53 -16.70
N ALA A 332 17.72 -20.56 -17.38
CA ALA A 332 17.56 -20.67 -18.83
C ALA A 332 18.92 -20.58 -19.54
N GLU A 333 19.88 -19.94 -18.87
CA GLU A 333 21.28 -19.77 -19.24
C GLU A 333 22.09 -21.08 -19.23
N GLY A 334 21.71 -22.08 -18.43
CA GLY A 334 22.55 -23.26 -18.30
C GLY A 334 22.16 -24.16 -17.15
N LEU A 335 23.11 -24.33 -16.21
CA LEU A 335 23.08 -25.28 -15.10
C LEU A 335 21.69 -25.73 -14.68
N ILE A 336 21.49 -27.05 -14.72
CA ILE A 336 20.26 -27.71 -14.29
C ILE A 336 20.62 -28.80 -13.30
N CYS A 337 19.97 -28.79 -12.15
CA CYS A 337 20.11 -29.78 -11.10
C CYS A 337 18.76 -30.42 -10.80
N PHE A 338 18.72 -31.75 -10.78
CA PHE A 338 17.54 -32.53 -10.39
C PHE A 338 17.87 -33.36 -9.17
N THR A 339 16.87 -33.48 -8.28
CA THR A 339 16.85 -34.59 -7.31
C THR A 339 16.51 -35.88 -8.03
N SER A 340 17.03 -37.00 -7.55
CA SER A 340 16.72 -38.32 -8.07
C SER A 340 15.38 -38.80 -7.51
N PRO A 341 14.53 -39.48 -8.30
CA PRO A 341 13.35 -40.19 -7.78
C PRO A 341 13.69 -41.30 -6.78
N GLU A 342 14.97 -41.67 -6.67
CA GLU A 342 15.50 -42.66 -5.72
C GLU A 342 16.24 -42.02 -4.53
N ASP A 343 16.32 -40.67 -4.48
CA ASP A 343 16.87 -39.98 -3.32
C ASP A 343 15.92 -40.17 -2.11
N THR A 344 16.50 -40.11 -0.91
CA THR A 344 15.71 -40.11 0.33
C THR A 344 14.79 -38.89 0.37
N GLU A 345 13.62 -39.02 1.01
CA GLU A 345 12.66 -37.94 1.16
C GLU A 345 13.29 -36.64 1.70
N ASP A 346 14.19 -36.73 2.68
CA ASP A 346 14.89 -35.54 3.21
C ASP A 346 15.71 -34.80 2.16
N ILE A 347 16.43 -35.51 1.29
CA ILE A 347 17.17 -34.88 0.18
C ILE A 347 16.20 -34.23 -0.79
N VAL A 348 15.13 -34.94 -1.16
CA VAL A 348 14.14 -34.45 -2.12
C VAL A 348 13.45 -33.20 -1.59
N CYS A 349 13.13 -33.13 -0.30
CA CYS A 349 12.40 -31.99 0.29
C CYS A 349 13.28 -30.80 0.66
N THR A 350 14.59 -31.00 0.90
CA THR A 350 15.48 -29.93 1.41
C THR A 350 16.55 -29.47 0.43
N CYS A 351 16.76 -30.18 -0.68
CA CYS A 351 17.80 -29.90 -1.65
C CYS A 351 17.24 -29.78 -3.07
N GLN A 352 18.05 -29.17 -3.94
CA GLN A 352 17.77 -28.97 -5.37
C GLN A 352 18.53 -29.97 -6.25
N GLY A 353 19.06 -31.03 -5.64
CA GLY A 353 19.66 -32.16 -6.30
C GLY A 353 21.02 -31.89 -6.93
N LYS A 354 21.40 -32.71 -7.91
CA LYS A 354 22.73 -32.71 -8.54
C LYS A 354 22.66 -32.26 -9.99
N PRO A 355 23.76 -31.73 -10.57
CA PRO A 355 23.82 -31.43 -11.99
C PRO A 355 23.41 -32.63 -12.83
N ILE A 356 22.60 -32.39 -13.86
CA ILE A 356 22.14 -33.47 -14.76
C ILE A 356 23.25 -34.02 -15.67
N SER A 357 24.44 -33.41 -15.66
CA SER A 357 25.59 -33.82 -16.46
C SER A 357 26.86 -33.82 -15.62
N ASP A 358 27.63 -34.90 -15.71
CA ASP A 358 28.94 -35.04 -15.07
C ASP A 358 29.98 -34.00 -15.56
N ALA A 359 29.70 -33.36 -16.71
CA ALA A 359 30.55 -32.32 -17.28
C ALA A 359 30.20 -30.90 -16.80
N ASP A 360 29.19 -30.75 -15.94
CA ASP A 360 28.92 -29.47 -15.29
C ASP A 360 29.93 -29.22 -14.19
N GLU A 361 30.52 -28.03 -14.22
CA GLU A 361 31.46 -27.54 -13.25
C GLU A 361 30.78 -26.45 -12.43
N ILE A 362 30.66 -26.67 -11.12
CA ILE A 362 30.09 -25.73 -10.16
C ILE A 362 31.19 -25.17 -9.27
N LYS A 363 31.14 -23.87 -8.99
CA LYS A 363 31.90 -23.21 -7.92
C LYS A 363 30.93 -22.53 -6.97
N ILE A 364 31.27 -22.56 -5.68
CA ILE A 364 30.64 -21.74 -4.64
C ILE A 364 31.71 -20.80 -4.13
N VAL A 365 31.54 -19.49 -4.33
CA VAL A 365 32.57 -18.50 -4.03
C VAL A 365 32.13 -17.49 -2.97
N ASP A 366 33.10 -16.96 -2.22
CA ASP A 366 32.89 -15.83 -1.32
C ASP A 366 32.81 -14.49 -2.08
N GLU A 367 32.65 -13.39 -1.36
CA GLU A 367 32.55 -12.03 -1.94
C GLU A 367 33.84 -11.54 -2.61
N MET A 368 34.96 -12.19 -2.33
CA MET A 368 36.25 -11.92 -2.97
C MET A 368 36.50 -12.83 -4.19
N GLY A 369 35.57 -13.74 -4.48
CA GLY A 369 35.67 -14.70 -5.59
C GLY A 369 36.51 -15.94 -5.27
N ASN A 370 36.82 -16.21 -3.99
CA ASN A 370 37.54 -17.42 -3.59
C ASN A 370 36.57 -18.57 -3.32
N ASP A 371 36.98 -19.80 -3.63
CA ASP A 371 36.17 -20.99 -3.32
C ASP A 371 35.95 -21.13 -1.80
N VAL A 372 34.70 -21.38 -1.39
CA VAL A 372 34.35 -21.65 0.02
C VAL A 372 34.54 -23.14 0.37
N GLN A 373 34.55 -23.48 1.66
CA GLN A 373 34.63 -24.88 2.07
C GLN A 373 33.32 -25.62 1.75
N GLN A 374 33.41 -26.93 1.51
CA GLN A 374 32.21 -27.75 1.28
C GLN A 374 31.23 -27.63 2.46
N GLY A 375 29.96 -27.35 2.14
CA GLY A 375 28.89 -27.11 3.12
C GLY A 375 28.71 -25.64 3.54
N GLU A 376 29.61 -24.74 3.16
CA GLU A 376 29.45 -23.29 3.35
C GLU A 376 28.66 -22.65 2.22
N TYR A 377 27.90 -21.59 2.54
CA TYR A 377 27.11 -20.84 1.57
C TYR A 377 27.95 -19.72 0.92
N GLY A 378 27.95 -19.69 -0.40
CA GLY A 378 28.53 -18.62 -1.22
C GLY A 378 27.74 -18.39 -2.51
N GLU A 379 28.25 -17.55 -3.39
CA GLU A 379 27.65 -17.30 -4.70
C GLU A 379 27.88 -18.49 -5.64
N LEU A 380 26.82 -18.92 -6.32
CA LEU A 380 26.81 -20.03 -7.25
C LEU A 380 27.29 -19.58 -8.64
N LEU A 381 28.37 -20.21 -9.09
CA LEU A 381 28.94 -20.06 -10.42
C LEU A 381 28.88 -21.40 -11.15
N ALA A 382 28.57 -21.37 -12.44
CA ALA A 382 28.47 -22.59 -13.23
C ALA A 382 29.04 -22.47 -14.63
N ARG A 383 29.65 -23.54 -15.13
CA ARG A 383 29.93 -23.72 -16.56
C ARG A 383 29.70 -25.18 -16.95
N GLY A 384 29.41 -25.41 -18.22
CA GLY A 384 29.15 -26.76 -18.71
C GLY A 384 28.85 -26.79 -20.20
N PRO A 385 28.56 -27.99 -20.74
CA PRO A 385 28.28 -28.21 -22.16
C PRO A 385 26.97 -27.57 -22.64
N TYR A 386 26.04 -27.23 -21.74
CA TYR A 386 24.78 -26.56 -22.08
C TYR A 386 24.58 -25.22 -21.36
N THR A 387 25.61 -24.73 -20.65
CA THR A 387 25.62 -23.37 -20.10
C THR A 387 26.15 -22.41 -21.15
N ILE A 388 25.44 -21.31 -21.40
CA ILE A 388 25.84 -20.29 -22.36
C ILE A 388 27.15 -19.63 -21.95
N ARG A 389 27.76 -18.89 -22.88
CA ARG A 389 28.98 -18.09 -22.64
C ARG A 389 28.74 -16.59 -22.81
N GLY A 390 27.52 -16.20 -23.15
CA GLY A 390 27.15 -14.81 -23.35
C GLY A 390 25.70 -14.67 -23.78
N TYR A 391 25.05 -13.61 -23.32
CA TYR A 391 23.76 -13.18 -23.82
C TYR A 391 23.90 -12.63 -25.25
N TYR A 392 22.85 -12.82 -26.04
CA TYR A 392 22.80 -12.41 -27.44
C TYR A 392 22.78 -10.88 -27.57
N ARG A 393 23.76 -10.33 -28.30
CA ARG A 393 23.92 -8.88 -28.55
C ARG A 393 24.02 -8.01 -27.29
N ALA A 394 24.64 -8.50 -26.22
CA ALA A 394 24.76 -7.77 -24.96
C ALA A 394 26.21 -7.72 -24.41
N PRO A 395 27.17 -7.12 -25.15
CA PRO A 395 28.60 -7.16 -24.80
C PRO A 395 28.91 -6.57 -23.42
N GLU A 396 28.29 -5.45 -23.04
CA GLU A 396 28.53 -4.82 -21.73
C GLU A 396 27.95 -5.63 -20.58
N VAL A 397 26.80 -6.27 -20.79
CA VAL A 397 26.20 -7.16 -19.79
C VAL A 397 27.07 -8.40 -19.58
N ASN A 398 27.56 -8.99 -20.67
CA ASN A 398 28.37 -10.20 -20.63
C ASN A 398 29.63 -10.03 -19.78
N LYS A 399 30.30 -8.87 -19.82
CA LYS A 399 31.47 -8.57 -18.97
C LYS A 399 31.23 -8.73 -17.47
N SER A 400 29.99 -8.55 -17.02
CA SER A 400 29.60 -8.62 -15.60
C SER A 400 28.90 -9.92 -15.21
N CYS A 401 28.49 -10.73 -16.19
CA CYS A 401 27.76 -11.98 -15.95
C CYS A 401 28.63 -13.23 -16.09
N PHE A 402 29.84 -13.11 -16.61
CA PHE A 402 30.77 -14.21 -16.79
C PHE A 402 32.16 -13.85 -16.25
N THR A 403 32.83 -14.82 -15.63
CA THR A 403 34.24 -14.71 -15.24
C THR A 403 35.16 -14.83 -16.46
N GLU A 404 36.42 -14.42 -16.31
CA GLU A 404 37.43 -14.58 -17.37
C GLU A 404 37.65 -16.06 -17.77
N ASP A 405 37.50 -17.00 -16.84
CA ASP A 405 37.60 -18.44 -17.08
C ASP A 405 36.27 -19.10 -17.50
N GLY A 406 35.25 -18.30 -17.80
CA GLY A 406 34.02 -18.71 -18.48
C GLY A 406 32.92 -19.28 -17.59
N PHE A 407 32.97 -19.06 -16.27
CA PHE A 407 31.86 -19.36 -15.36
C PHE A 407 30.80 -18.27 -15.42
N TYR A 408 29.53 -18.69 -15.46
CA TYR A 408 28.36 -17.84 -15.37
C TYR A 408 28.01 -17.58 -13.90
N TYR A 409 27.82 -16.32 -13.52
CA TYR A 409 27.26 -15.94 -12.23
C TYR A 409 25.73 -16.13 -12.26
N THR A 410 25.21 -17.09 -11.50
CA THR A 410 23.74 -17.33 -11.47
C THR A 410 23.00 -16.25 -10.66
N GLY A 411 23.73 -15.53 -9.79
CA GLY A 411 23.19 -14.57 -8.84
C GLY A 411 22.45 -15.22 -7.68
N ASP A 412 22.59 -16.54 -7.51
CA ASP A 412 22.02 -17.30 -6.41
C ASP A 412 23.09 -17.62 -5.37
N ARG A 413 22.68 -17.65 -4.10
CA ARG A 413 23.50 -18.15 -3.01
C ARG A 413 23.17 -19.62 -2.80
N ALA A 414 24.17 -20.47 -2.74
CA ALA A 414 23.98 -21.90 -2.54
C ALA A 414 25.14 -22.51 -1.77
N ARG A 415 24.95 -23.76 -1.34
CA ARG A 415 26.03 -24.63 -0.84
C ARG A 415 25.92 -26.00 -1.49
N ILE A 416 27.04 -26.72 -1.53
CA ILE A 416 27.08 -28.13 -1.91
C ILE A 416 27.15 -28.97 -0.64
N THR A 417 26.19 -29.88 -0.45
CA THR A 417 26.16 -30.80 0.69
C THR A 417 27.28 -31.84 0.61
N ARG A 418 27.48 -32.63 1.67
CA ARG A 418 28.48 -33.72 1.66
C ARG A 418 28.16 -34.79 0.61
N GLU A 419 26.88 -35.00 0.36
CA GLU A 419 26.31 -35.94 -0.60
C GLU A 419 26.39 -35.40 -2.04
N GLY A 420 26.83 -34.15 -2.22
CA GLY A 420 27.01 -33.49 -3.52
C GLY A 420 25.74 -32.79 -4.04
N ASN A 421 24.71 -32.66 -3.22
CA ASN A 421 23.48 -31.95 -3.61
C ASN A 421 23.65 -30.45 -3.48
N LEU A 422 23.00 -29.70 -4.36
CA LEU A 422 22.89 -28.26 -4.25
C LEU A 422 21.77 -27.93 -3.26
N GLN A 423 22.04 -27.03 -2.32
CA GLN A 423 21.03 -26.46 -1.44
C GLN A 423 21.05 -24.94 -1.56
N MET A 424 19.90 -24.37 -1.93
CA MET A 424 19.77 -22.94 -2.18
C MET A 424 19.61 -22.15 -0.87
N GLY A 425 20.29 -21.00 -0.79
CA GLY A 425 20.27 -20.06 0.33
C GLY A 425 19.66 -18.70 -0.03
N GLY A 426 18.95 -18.60 -1.14
CA GLY A 426 18.32 -17.37 -1.65
C GLY A 426 19.13 -16.67 -2.74
N ARG A 427 18.84 -15.39 -2.99
CA ARG A 427 19.51 -14.55 -3.99
C ARG A 427 20.58 -13.68 -3.35
N VAL A 428 21.78 -13.64 -3.94
CA VAL A 428 22.89 -12.79 -3.43
C VAL A 428 22.48 -11.32 -3.37
N ARG A 429 21.71 -10.85 -4.36
CA ARG A 429 21.23 -9.46 -4.44
C ARG A 429 20.06 -9.13 -3.51
N GLU A 430 19.40 -10.14 -2.93
CA GLU A 430 18.26 -9.93 -2.02
C GLU A 430 18.69 -9.94 -0.55
N GLN A 431 19.99 -10.07 -0.27
CA GLN A 431 20.56 -9.90 1.07
C GLN A 431 20.22 -8.52 1.63
N ILE A 432 19.57 -8.50 2.80
CA ILE A 432 19.31 -7.27 3.54
C ILE A 432 20.58 -6.94 4.31
N ASN A 433 21.12 -5.74 4.08
CA ASN A 433 22.23 -5.21 4.85
C ASN A 433 21.68 -4.27 5.92
N ARG A 434 21.61 -4.77 7.16
CA ARG A 434 21.11 -4.06 8.33
C ARG A 434 22.27 -3.70 9.25
N ALA A 435 22.68 -2.44 9.24
CA ALA A 435 23.79 -1.90 10.04
C ALA A 435 25.12 -2.67 9.87
N GLY A 436 25.38 -3.21 8.67
CA GLY A 436 26.55 -4.03 8.37
C GLY A 436 26.31 -5.54 8.53
N GLU A 437 25.23 -5.94 9.19
CA GLU A 437 24.82 -7.34 9.32
C GLU A 437 24.05 -7.81 8.09
N LYS A 438 24.37 -9.02 7.65
CA LYS A 438 23.84 -9.60 6.41
C LYS A 438 22.74 -10.59 6.75
N ILE A 439 21.50 -10.20 6.48
CA ILE A 439 20.31 -11.01 6.71
C ILE A 439 19.88 -11.60 5.37
N MET A 440 19.69 -12.91 5.34
CA MET A 440 19.09 -13.60 4.20
C MET A 440 17.58 -13.66 4.42
N PRO A 441 16.75 -13.01 3.59
CA PRO A 441 15.29 -13.10 3.70
C PRO A 441 14.78 -14.54 3.80
N ALA A 442 15.18 -15.40 2.86
CA ALA A 442 14.74 -16.80 2.79
C ALA A 442 15.02 -17.60 4.08
N GLU A 443 16.09 -17.27 4.80
CA GLU A 443 16.40 -17.92 6.07
C GLU A 443 15.41 -17.50 7.17
N VAL A 444 15.10 -16.20 7.25
CA VAL A 444 14.15 -15.66 8.22
C VAL A 444 12.72 -16.08 7.89
N GLU A 445 12.35 -16.06 6.61
CA GLU A 445 11.07 -16.57 6.10
C GLU A 445 10.86 -18.03 6.52
N GLY A 446 11.88 -18.88 6.35
CA GLY A 446 11.84 -20.28 6.77
C GLY A 446 11.58 -20.45 8.27
N PHE A 447 12.18 -19.62 9.14
CA PHE A 447 11.90 -19.66 10.58
C PHE A 447 10.51 -19.11 10.94
N LEU A 448 10.01 -18.12 10.21
CA LEU A 448 8.68 -17.55 10.46
C LEU A 448 7.58 -18.56 10.11
N CYS A 449 7.72 -19.28 9.00
CA CYS A 449 6.73 -20.28 8.56
C CYS A 449 6.65 -21.52 9.46
N THR A 450 7.52 -21.70 10.46
CA THR A 450 7.35 -22.78 11.46
C THR A 450 6.37 -22.41 12.57
N HIS A 451 5.93 -21.16 12.65
CA HIS A 451 4.95 -20.70 13.64
C HIS A 451 3.53 -21.12 13.23
N ASP A 452 2.78 -21.77 14.13
CA ASP A 452 1.48 -22.40 13.81
C ASP A 452 0.41 -21.45 13.23
N GLU A 453 0.49 -20.16 13.57
CA GLU A 453 -0.44 -19.13 13.07
C GLU A 453 0.00 -18.47 11.75
N ILE A 454 1.28 -18.61 11.35
CA ILE A 454 1.83 -18.00 10.15
C ILE A 454 1.74 -19.00 9.00
N GLN A 455 1.01 -18.65 7.94
CA GLN A 455 0.85 -19.52 6.77
C GLN A 455 1.96 -19.28 5.75
N GLU A 456 2.27 -18.01 5.48
CA GLU A 456 3.30 -17.61 4.54
C GLU A 456 4.02 -16.36 5.04
N ALA A 457 5.32 -16.27 4.78
CA ALA A 457 6.15 -15.13 5.17
C ALA A 457 7.04 -14.67 4.01
N VAL A 458 7.16 -13.36 3.84
CA VAL A 458 8.11 -12.72 2.93
C VAL A 458 8.85 -11.63 3.66
N VAL A 459 10.17 -11.68 3.63
CA VAL A 459 11.04 -10.71 4.29
C VAL A 459 11.71 -9.84 3.23
N ILE A 460 11.65 -8.52 3.40
CA ILE A 460 12.33 -7.58 2.50
C ILE A 460 13.09 -6.53 3.29
N GLY A 461 14.11 -5.96 2.63
CA GLY A 461 14.84 -4.82 3.16
C GLY A 461 14.11 -3.53 2.82
N ILE A 462 13.79 -2.73 3.82
CA ILE A 462 13.22 -1.40 3.66
C ILE A 462 14.32 -0.37 3.93
N PRO A 463 14.54 0.62 3.05
CA PRO A 463 15.51 1.67 3.30
C PRO A 463 15.30 2.35 4.66
N ASP A 464 16.37 2.46 5.45
CA ASP A 464 16.35 3.07 6.78
C ASP A 464 17.54 4.02 6.95
N LYS A 465 17.30 5.23 7.47
CA LYS A 465 18.34 6.27 7.61
C LYS A 465 19.48 5.87 8.56
N ASN A 466 19.20 5.04 9.56
CA ASN A 466 20.14 4.68 10.61
C ASN A 466 20.76 3.31 10.37
N LEU A 467 19.97 2.37 9.85
CA LEU A 467 20.38 0.97 9.63
C LEU A 467 20.85 0.70 8.20
N GLY A 468 20.72 1.67 7.29
CA GLY A 468 20.88 1.44 5.85
C GLY A 468 19.63 0.75 5.28
N HIS A 469 19.37 -0.48 5.73
CA HIS A 469 18.08 -1.14 5.58
C HIS A 469 17.61 -1.72 6.92
N ARG A 470 16.31 -1.60 7.20
CA ARG A 470 15.63 -2.39 8.21
C ARG A 470 14.96 -3.59 7.54
N SER A 471 14.76 -4.66 8.27
CA SER A 471 14.08 -5.87 7.80
C SER A 471 12.58 -5.77 8.09
N CYS A 472 11.73 -5.99 7.09
CA CYS A 472 10.28 -6.04 7.25
C CYS A 472 9.78 -7.43 6.87
N ALA A 473 9.07 -8.08 7.80
CA ALA A 473 8.39 -9.35 7.57
C ALA A 473 6.92 -9.08 7.24
N PHE A 474 6.51 -9.50 6.05
CA PHE A 474 5.11 -9.57 5.63
C PHE A 474 4.59 -10.97 5.88
N LEU A 475 3.40 -11.08 6.46
CA LEU A 475 2.81 -12.36 6.85
C LEU A 475 1.39 -12.50 6.28
N ILE A 476 1.08 -13.67 5.74
CA ILE A 476 -0.31 -14.17 5.70
C ILE A 476 -0.48 -15.05 6.93
N THR A 477 -1.41 -14.67 7.81
CA THR A 477 -1.58 -15.26 9.14
C THR A 477 -3.05 -15.48 9.44
N ARG A 478 -3.35 -16.53 10.21
CA ARG A 478 -4.70 -16.80 10.75
C ARG A 478 -5.06 -15.85 11.89
N ASN A 479 -4.07 -15.20 12.48
CA ASN A 479 -4.19 -14.23 13.56
C ASN A 479 -3.68 -12.86 13.06
N GLN A 480 -4.59 -11.97 12.67
CA GLN A 480 -4.23 -10.63 12.18
C GLN A 480 -3.71 -9.70 13.30
N ASP A 481 -3.94 -10.07 14.57
CA ASP A 481 -3.47 -9.32 15.74
C ASP A 481 -2.06 -9.73 16.20
N LEU A 482 -1.37 -10.61 15.44
CA LEU A 482 -0.04 -11.10 15.79
C LEU A 482 0.96 -9.93 15.92
N THR A 483 1.58 -9.82 17.08
CA THR A 483 2.48 -8.72 17.40
C THR A 483 3.94 -9.05 17.08
N ILE A 484 4.75 -8.02 16.83
CA ILE A 484 6.19 -8.19 16.58
C ILE A 484 6.93 -8.81 17.79
N ASP A 485 6.48 -8.53 19.01
CA ASP A 485 7.05 -9.08 20.24
C ASP A 485 6.80 -10.59 20.37
N GLU A 486 5.60 -11.06 19.97
CA GLU A 486 5.28 -12.49 19.91
C GLU A 486 6.19 -13.22 18.92
N VAL A 487 6.34 -12.66 17.71
CA VAL A 487 7.26 -13.19 16.68
C VAL A 487 8.70 -13.22 17.18
N HIS A 488 9.18 -12.15 17.82
CA HIS A 488 10.54 -12.09 18.38
C HIS A 488 10.77 -13.13 19.47
N ASN A 489 9.79 -13.33 20.37
CA ASN A 489 9.88 -14.34 21.42
C ASN A 489 9.93 -15.76 20.83
N TYR A 490 9.12 -16.03 19.81
CA TYR A 490 9.13 -17.31 19.11
C TYR A 490 10.49 -17.61 18.45
N LEU A 491 11.00 -16.69 17.62
CA LEU A 491 12.29 -16.84 16.94
C LEU A 491 13.46 -16.97 17.95
N ARG A 492 13.39 -16.25 19.08
CA ARG A 492 14.41 -16.33 20.15
C ARG A 492 14.42 -17.72 20.81
N ASN A 493 13.25 -18.31 21.03
CA ASN A 493 13.14 -19.67 21.59
C ASN A 493 13.71 -20.73 20.64
N MET A 494 13.71 -20.48 19.33
CA MET A 494 14.36 -21.33 18.32
C MET A 494 15.88 -21.12 18.21
N GLY A 495 16.44 -20.15 18.94
CA GLY A 495 17.87 -19.84 18.88
C GLY A 495 18.29 -18.99 17.67
N VAL A 496 17.34 -18.29 17.02
CA VAL A 496 17.65 -17.36 15.93
C VAL A 496 18.43 -16.16 16.47
N ALA A 497 19.46 -15.73 15.74
CA ALA A 497 20.31 -14.60 16.15
C ALA A 497 19.53 -13.28 16.20
N GLN A 498 19.80 -12.43 17.19
CA GLN A 498 19.03 -11.21 17.44
C GLN A 498 19.01 -10.23 16.25
N TYR A 499 20.09 -10.14 15.47
CA TYR A 499 20.14 -9.24 14.31
C TYR A 499 19.28 -9.71 13.13
N LYS A 500 18.81 -10.96 13.13
CA LYS A 500 17.89 -11.52 12.12
C LYS A 500 16.42 -11.31 12.46
N MET A 501 16.13 -10.81 13.66
CA MET A 501 14.75 -10.52 14.08
C MET A 501 14.19 -9.41 13.19
N PRO A 502 12.98 -9.58 12.61
CA PRO A 502 12.35 -8.54 11.80
C PRO A 502 12.24 -7.22 12.58
N ASP A 503 12.60 -6.10 11.95
CA ASP A 503 12.45 -4.76 12.55
C ASP A 503 11.00 -4.25 12.46
N GLN A 504 10.26 -4.78 11.50
CA GLN A 504 8.89 -4.41 11.19
C GLN A 504 8.10 -5.66 10.83
N LEU A 505 6.83 -5.67 11.21
CA LEU A 505 5.86 -6.72 10.90
C LEU A 505 4.67 -6.11 10.16
N SER A 506 4.17 -6.78 9.12
CA SER A 506 2.94 -6.40 8.44
C SER A 506 2.14 -7.62 8.05
N CYS A 507 0.98 -7.82 8.69
CA CYS A 507 0.01 -8.83 8.26
C CYS A 507 -0.72 -8.33 7.01
N ILE A 508 -0.92 -9.20 6.03
CA ILE A 508 -1.64 -8.90 4.79
C ILE A 508 -2.62 -10.04 4.47
N ASP A 509 -3.70 -9.73 3.76
CA ASP A 509 -4.70 -10.74 3.37
C ASP A 509 -4.27 -11.56 2.15
N ALA A 510 -3.47 -10.98 1.25
CA ALA A 510 -3.00 -11.64 0.04
C ALA A 510 -1.71 -11.00 -0.48
N TRP A 511 -0.87 -11.79 -1.13
CA TRP A 511 0.35 -11.29 -1.78
C TRP A 511 0.01 -10.34 -2.94
N PRO A 512 0.60 -9.14 -3.00
CA PRO A 512 0.56 -8.36 -4.23
C PRO A 512 1.37 -9.12 -5.28
N LEU A 513 0.71 -9.54 -6.36
CA LEU A 513 1.39 -10.26 -7.45
C LEU A 513 1.74 -9.32 -8.61
N THR A 514 2.90 -9.58 -9.20
CA THR A 514 3.28 -9.06 -10.51
C THR A 514 2.39 -9.68 -11.58
N LYS A 515 2.38 -9.10 -12.79
CA LYS A 515 1.65 -9.66 -13.95
C LYS A 515 2.11 -11.07 -14.36
N LEU A 516 3.22 -11.55 -13.81
CA LEU A 516 3.80 -12.88 -14.06
C LEU A 516 3.52 -13.86 -12.90
N GLY A 517 2.65 -13.51 -11.95
CA GLY A 517 2.27 -14.39 -10.82
C GLY A 517 3.31 -14.51 -9.71
N LYS A 518 4.40 -13.72 -9.75
CA LYS A 518 5.38 -13.63 -8.65
C LYS A 518 5.02 -12.51 -7.67
N ILE A 519 5.42 -12.64 -6.42
CA ILE A 519 5.25 -11.58 -5.39
C ILE A 519 5.95 -10.28 -5.83
N ASP A 520 5.20 -9.19 -5.82
CA ASP A 520 5.63 -7.83 -6.15
C ASP A 520 6.24 -7.17 -4.91
N LYS A 521 7.51 -7.47 -4.65
CA LYS A 521 8.28 -6.94 -3.52
C LYS A 521 8.34 -5.40 -3.50
N LYS A 522 8.19 -4.73 -4.64
CA LYS A 522 8.18 -3.26 -4.70
C LYS A 522 6.90 -2.69 -4.10
N LYS A 523 5.75 -3.32 -4.40
CA LYS A 523 4.49 -2.94 -3.74
C LYS A 523 4.52 -3.20 -2.24
N LEU A 524 5.15 -4.31 -1.82
CA LEU A 524 5.38 -4.57 -0.40
C LEU A 524 6.25 -3.48 0.21
N GLU A 525 7.37 -3.12 -0.42
CA GLU A 525 8.25 -2.04 0.04
C GLU A 525 7.49 -0.70 0.20
N GLU A 526 6.72 -0.31 -0.81
CA GLU A 526 5.87 0.90 -0.77
C GLU A 526 4.85 0.86 0.38
N SER A 527 4.28 -0.31 0.68
CA SER A 527 3.31 -0.49 1.78
C SER A 527 3.94 -0.50 3.18
N ALA A 528 5.23 -0.85 3.29
CA ALA A 528 5.97 -0.85 4.56
C ALA A 528 6.70 0.47 4.84
N MET A 529 6.84 1.35 3.84
CA MET A 529 7.41 2.67 4.06
C MET A 529 6.44 3.53 4.89
N ASP A 530 6.92 4.05 6.01
CA ASP A 530 6.19 5.05 6.79
C ASP A 530 6.01 6.31 5.92
N VAL A 531 4.76 6.70 5.69
CA VAL A 531 4.47 7.95 4.98
C VAL A 531 4.97 9.10 5.86
N CYS A 532 5.90 9.90 5.36
CA CYS A 532 6.46 11.02 6.10
C CYS A 532 6.16 12.33 5.39
N TYR A 533 5.97 13.40 6.15
CA TYR A 533 5.96 14.74 5.57
C TYR A 533 7.37 15.11 5.10
N PHE A 534 7.45 15.72 3.91
CA PHE A 534 8.56 16.57 3.56
C PHE A 534 8.43 17.86 4.35
N GLU A 535 9.53 18.34 4.94
CA GLU A 535 9.53 19.52 5.78
C GLU A 535 10.50 20.59 5.25
N GLU A 536 10.12 21.86 5.41
CA GLU A 536 10.98 23.02 5.22
C GLU A 536 10.78 23.99 6.39
N GLN A 537 11.87 24.58 6.88
CA GLN A 537 11.81 25.62 7.91
C GLN A 537 12.22 26.98 7.32
N LEU A 538 11.45 28.00 7.67
CA LEU A 538 11.70 29.39 7.33
C LEU A 538 11.68 30.25 8.61
N GLU A 539 12.31 31.42 8.56
CA GLU A 539 12.23 32.42 9.61
C GLU A 539 11.81 33.76 9.00
N ALA A 540 10.81 34.40 9.61
CA ALA A 540 10.32 35.70 9.18
C ALA A 540 9.72 36.48 10.36
N ASP A 541 10.07 37.77 10.44
CA ASP A 541 9.49 38.71 11.39
C ASP A 541 8.28 39.41 10.76
N VAL A 542 7.12 38.73 10.79
CA VAL A 542 5.86 39.17 10.19
C VAL A 542 4.68 38.91 11.12
N ASP A 543 3.58 39.61 10.89
CA ASP A 543 2.31 39.36 11.59
C ASP A 543 1.77 37.97 11.19
N ALA A 544 1.91 36.99 12.09
CA ALA A 544 1.60 35.58 11.85
C ALA A 544 0.15 35.36 11.43
N HIS A 545 -0.80 36.09 12.04
CA HIS A 545 -2.22 35.98 11.70
C HIS A 545 -2.48 36.48 10.28
N PHE A 546 -1.87 37.60 9.87
CA PHE A 546 -1.97 38.09 8.49
C PHE A 546 -1.40 37.09 7.50
N LEU A 547 -0.16 36.63 7.73
CA LEU A 547 0.49 35.68 6.83
C LEU A 547 -0.35 34.41 6.67
N MET A 548 -0.84 33.84 7.78
CA MET A 548 -1.64 32.62 7.75
C MET A 548 -2.94 32.79 6.95
N VAL A 549 -3.66 33.89 7.15
CA VAL A 549 -4.90 34.17 6.42
C VAL A 549 -4.64 34.39 4.93
N GLN A 550 -3.56 35.09 4.57
CA GLN A 550 -3.18 35.25 3.17
C GLN A 550 -2.82 33.91 2.51
N VAL A 551 -2.12 33.03 3.23
CA VAL A 551 -1.88 31.66 2.76
C VAL A 551 -3.20 30.93 2.56
N CYS A 552 -4.16 31.02 3.48
CA CYS A 552 -5.47 30.37 3.32
C CYS A 552 -6.22 30.87 2.07
N GLU A 553 -6.24 32.17 1.81
CA GLU A 553 -6.94 32.77 0.67
C GLU A 553 -6.28 32.47 -0.69
N GLN A 554 -4.94 32.40 -0.71
CA GLN A 554 -4.17 32.19 -1.95
C GLN A 554 -3.85 30.72 -2.21
N SER A 555 -3.98 29.87 -1.20
CA SER A 555 -3.85 28.43 -1.37
C SER A 555 -5.07 27.87 -2.10
N ASN A 556 -4.85 26.96 -3.05
CA ASN A 556 -5.92 26.30 -3.82
C ASN A 556 -6.65 25.20 -3.02
N TYR A 557 -6.66 25.27 -1.68
CA TYR A 557 -7.29 24.25 -0.84
C TYR A 557 -8.74 24.59 -0.53
N ASP A 558 -9.63 23.64 -0.82
CA ASP A 558 -11.07 23.77 -0.49
C ASP A 558 -11.35 23.59 1.01
N ASN A 559 -10.45 22.90 1.73
CA ASN A 559 -10.58 22.59 3.14
C ASN A 559 -9.33 23.03 3.90
N PHE A 560 -9.52 23.81 4.97
CA PHE A 560 -8.48 24.15 5.92
C PHE A 560 -9.04 24.39 7.33
N VAL A 561 -8.19 24.21 8.34
CA VAL A 561 -8.46 24.62 9.71
C VAL A 561 -7.23 25.36 10.22
N VAL A 562 -7.40 26.63 10.55
CA VAL A 562 -6.44 27.43 11.33
C VAL A 562 -6.81 27.32 12.80
N TYR A 563 -5.82 27.03 13.64
CA TYR A 563 -5.98 26.92 15.08
C TYR A 563 -4.81 27.55 15.82
N GLU A 564 -5.13 28.47 16.74
CA GLU A 564 -4.16 29.16 17.59
C GLU A 564 -4.18 28.59 19.02
N ASN A 565 -3.03 28.15 19.49
CA ASN A 565 -2.83 27.60 20.83
C ASN A 565 -1.43 27.96 21.36
N ASN A 566 -1.34 28.43 22.61
CA ASN A 566 -0.07 28.58 23.35
C ASN A 566 1.04 29.34 22.58
N GLY A 567 0.66 30.32 21.76
CA GLY A 567 1.60 31.12 20.95
C GLY A 567 2.01 30.47 19.63
N GLU A 568 1.51 29.28 19.32
CA GLU A 568 1.57 28.65 18.01
C GLU A 568 0.29 28.96 17.22
N LEU A 569 0.46 29.36 15.96
CA LEU A 569 -0.61 29.43 14.97
C LEU A 569 -0.38 28.32 13.94
N SER A 570 -1.26 27.33 13.93
CA SER A 570 -1.16 26.14 13.08
C SER A 570 -2.29 26.12 12.06
N ALA A 571 -2.03 25.57 10.88
CA ALA A 571 -3.04 25.36 9.86
C ALA A 571 -2.82 24.07 9.08
N GLY A 572 -3.85 23.22 9.05
CA GLY A 572 -3.92 22.05 8.19
C GLY A 572 -4.67 22.35 6.89
N PHE A 573 -4.12 21.95 5.75
CA PHE A 573 -4.64 22.20 4.40
C PHE A 573 -4.86 20.91 3.61
N GLY A 574 -6.02 20.80 2.97
CA GLY A 574 -6.43 19.61 2.22
C GLY A 574 -6.70 18.42 3.14
N ILE A 575 -7.34 17.37 2.62
CA ILE A 575 -7.68 16.18 3.39
C ILE A 575 -6.89 15.00 2.82
N TYR A 576 -6.03 14.39 3.64
CA TYR A 576 -5.40 13.10 3.34
C TYR A 576 -6.22 11.94 3.92
N ALA A 577 -6.58 12.06 5.20
CA ALA A 577 -7.47 11.13 5.90
C ALA A 577 -8.58 11.91 6.58
N MET A 578 -9.80 11.38 6.59
CA MET A 578 -10.99 11.98 7.19
C MET A 578 -11.61 10.99 8.18
N LEU A 579 -11.70 11.38 9.45
CA LEU A 579 -12.45 10.69 10.48
C LEU A 579 -13.82 11.36 10.66
N LYS A 580 -14.88 10.58 10.54
CA LYS A 580 -16.27 10.97 10.86
C LYS A 580 -16.84 9.99 11.85
N SER A 581 -17.49 10.48 12.89
CA SER A 581 -18.16 9.62 13.86
C SER A 581 -19.63 9.97 14.01
N THR A 582 -20.48 8.94 13.96
CA THR A 582 -21.91 8.99 14.29
C THR A 582 -22.17 8.28 15.63
N PRO A 583 -23.40 8.22 16.15
CA PRO A 583 -23.72 7.41 17.32
C PRO A 583 -23.39 5.92 17.12
N GLU A 584 -23.49 5.41 15.90
CA GLU A 584 -23.34 3.98 15.59
C GLU A 584 -21.91 3.61 15.23
N GLN A 585 -21.20 4.46 14.48
CA GLN A 585 -19.92 4.08 13.88
C GLN A 585 -18.92 5.24 13.80
N THR A 586 -17.63 4.92 13.91
CA THR A 586 -16.50 5.78 13.54
C THR A 586 -15.92 5.26 12.23
N ILE A 587 -15.82 6.15 11.23
CA ILE A 587 -15.29 5.86 9.90
C ILE A 587 -14.05 6.70 9.66
N LEU A 588 -12.93 6.06 9.33
CA LEU A 588 -11.72 6.71 8.84
C LEU A 588 -11.53 6.39 7.36
N SER A 589 -11.70 7.39 6.50
CA SER A 589 -11.52 7.27 5.04
C SER A 589 -10.16 7.84 4.62
N MET A 590 -9.38 7.05 3.89
CA MET A 590 -8.09 7.38 3.28
C MET A 590 -8.16 7.12 1.76
N GLU A 591 -7.22 7.64 0.96
CA GLU A 591 -7.32 7.58 -0.52
C GLU A 591 -7.51 6.16 -1.11
N LYS A 592 -7.11 5.09 -0.42
CA LYS A 592 -7.16 3.70 -0.90
C LYS A 592 -7.83 2.73 0.06
N GLU A 593 -8.27 3.19 1.22
CA GLU A 593 -8.69 2.34 2.32
C GLU A 593 -9.73 3.07 3.17
N GLU A 594 -10.70 2.31 3.68
CA GLU A 594 -11.71 2.82 4.61
C GLU A 594 -11.82 1.86 5.79
N ILE A 595 -11.74 2.40 7.00
CA ILE A 595 -11.84 1.65 8.24
C ILE A 595 -13.15 2.04 8.92
N ILE A 596 -13.96 1.05 9.26
CA ILE A 596 -15.27 1.22 9.90
C ILE A 596 -15.23 0.50 11.24
N LEU A 597 -15.49 1.24 12.32
CA LEU A 597 -15.52 0.72 13.69
C LEU A 597 -16.89 0.99 14.30
N GLU A 598 -17.48 -0.01 14.96
CA GLU A 598 -18.71 0.18 15.73
C GLU A 598 -18.43 0.94 17.04
N ASN A 599 -19.33 1.87 17.39
CA ASN A 599 -19.18 2.73 18.56
C ASN A 599 -19.83 2.12 19.81
N ASN A 600 -19.15 1.13 20.38
CA ASN A 600 -19.43 0.65 21.74
C ASN A 600 -18.88 1.62 22.80
N ASP A 601 -17.69 2.17 22.53
CA ASP A 601 -17.08 3.27 23.28
C ASP A 601 -16.39 4.19 22.26
N LEU A 602 -16.97 5.37 22.06
CA LEU A 602 -16.48 6.35 21.10
C LEU A 602 -15.02 6.76 21.37
N SER A 603 -14.61 6.86 22.64
CA SER A 603 -13.24 7.24 22.99
C SER A 603 -12.22 6.19 22.58
N ILE A 604 -12.62 4.90 22.57
CA ILE A 604 -11.80 3.80 22.08
C ILE A 604 -11.83 3.72 20.56
N SER A 605 -13.00 3.85 19.94
CA SER A 605 -13.15 3.75 18.48
C SER A 605 -12.38 4.85 17.75
N VAL A 606 -12.42 6.09 18.24
CA VAL A 606 -11.66 7.21 17.65
C VAL A 606 -10.15 6.98 17.79
N GLU A 607 -9.68 6.52 18.95
CA GLU A 607 -8.27 6.20 19.18
C GLU A 607 -7.78 5.08 18.26
N LYS A 608 -8.55 3.99 18.16
CA LYS A 608 -8.25 2.87 17.26
C LYS A 608 -8.21 3.30 15.80
N ALA A 609 -9.18 4.09 15.36
CA ALA A 609 -9.19 4.62 14.01
C ALA A 609 -7.89 5.39 13.70
N PHE A 610 -7.50 6.33 14.57
CA PHE A 610 -6.27 7.08 14.39
C PHE A 610 -4.99 6.24 14.48
N SER A 611 -4.99 5.15 15.26
CA SER A 611 -3.84 4.23 15.35
C SER A 611 -3.51 3.52 14.02
N CYS A 612 -4.49 3.43 13.11
CA CYS A 612 -4.31 2.86 11.78
C CYS A 612 -3.61 3.83 10.80
N VAL A 613 -3.43 5.11 11.16
CA VAL A 613 -2.79 6.10 10.29
C VAL A 613 -1.27 5.92 10.29
N LYS A 614 -0.75 5.40 9.17
CA LYS A 614 0.69 5.16 8.96
C LYS A 614 1.47 6.39 8.48
N ILE A 615 1.18 7.56 9.04
CA ILE A 615 1.95 8.78 8.78
C ILE A 615 2.82 9.11 10.00
N LYS A 616 4.10 9.37 9.82
CA LYS A 616 4.94 9.78 10.94
C LYS A 616 4.64 11.21 11.35
N GLY A 617 4.33 11.42 12.63
CA GLY A 617 4.25 12.76 13.21
C GLY A 617 3.04 13.58 12.76
N TRP A 618 1.91 12.95 12.38
CA TRP A 618 0.73 13.64 11.92
C TRP A 618 0.02 14.43 13.04
N ARG A 619 -0.75 15.45 12.64
CA ARG A 619 -1.72 16.17 13.45
C ARG A 619 -3.05 16.20 12.71
N ALA A 620 -4.12 15.86 13.40
CA ALA A 620 -5.48 15.98 12.93
C ALA A 620 -6.11 17.29 13.43
N TYR A 621 -6.96 17.87 12.58
CA TYR A 621 -7.73 19.08 12.86
C TYR A 621 -9.20 18.80 12.67
N GLY A 622 -10.06 19.34 13.52
CA GLY A 622 -11.49 19.10 13.34
C GLY A 622 -12.41 19.77 14.34
N ILE A 623 -13.65 19.29 14.33
CA ILE A 623 -14.76 19.81 15.10
C ILE A 623 -15.56 18.68 15.75
N ALA A 624 -16.10 18.94 16.94
CA ALA A 624 -17.13 18.15 17.59
C ALA A 624 -18.43 18.96 17.67
N ASN A 625 -19.52 18.40 17.18
CA ASN A 625 -20.85 19.00 17.25
C ASN A 625 -21.48 18.78 18.62
N PHE A 626 -22.43 19.64 19.01
CA PHE A 626 -23.15 19.55 20.29
C PHE A 626 -23.99 18.26 20.40
N GLY A 627 -24.35 17.62 19.29
CA GLY A 627 -24.91 16.27 19.27
C GLY A 627 -24.08 15.25 20.07
N LEU A 628 -22.76 15.42 20.16
CA LEU A 628 -21.90 14.57 20.98
C LEU A 628 -22.28 14.63 22.48
N ALA A 629 -22.83 15.74 22.95
CA ALA A 629 -23.32 15.87 24.31
C ALA A 629 -24.56 14.99 24.54
N TYR A 630 -25.47 14.92 23.57
CA TYR A 630 -26.62 14.03 23.65
C TYR A 630 -26.16 12.57 23.69
N TYR A 631 -25.19 12.19 22.86
CA TYR A 631 -24.58 10.85 22.85
C TYR A 631 -23.95 10.49 24.22
N ASN A 632 -23.08 11.36 24.76
CA ASN A 632 -22.36 11.11 26.02
C ASN A 632 -23.31 10.95 27.23
N TYR A 633 -24.51 11.55 27.18
CA TYR A 633 -25.51 11.48 28.26
C TYR A 633 -26.71 10.58 27.92
N HIS A 634 -26.60 9.75 26.89
CA HIS A 634 -27.61 8.78 26.45
C HIS A 634 -28.99 9.42 26.20
N LEU A 635 -28.98 10.55 25.50
CA LEU A 635 -30.17 11.28 25.05
C LEU A 635 -30.32 11.14 23.52
N PRO A 636 -31.55 11.14 22.99
CA PRO A 636 -31.76 11.16 21.54
C PRO A 636 -31.22 12.46 20.94
N LEU A 637 -30.60 12.41 19.75
CA LEU A 637 -30.00 13.59 19.08
C LEU A 637 -31.00 14.69 18.71
N GLN A 638 -32.30 14.39 18.73
CA GLN A 638 -33.36 15.31 18.30
C GLN A 638 -33.14 15.79 16.85
N ALA A 639 -32.87 17.09 16.64
CA ALA A 639 -32.63 17.70 15.33
C ALA A 639 -31.15 18.03 15.08
N GLU A 640 -30.24 17.63 15.99
CA GLU A 640 -28.79 17.76 15.80
C GLU A 640 -28.30 16.90 14.62
N GLU A 641 -27.18 17.30 14.01
CA GLU A 641 -26.51 16.46 13.01
C GLU A 641 -26.03 15.13 13.60
N ASP A 642 -26.26 14.04 12.88
CA ASP A 642 -25.78 12.70 13.26
C ASP A 642 -24.24 12.61 13.29
N CYS A 643 -23.54 13.47 12.57
CA CYS A 643 -22.09 13.54 12.60
C CYS A 643 -21.63 14.26 13.87
N LEU A 644 -21.26 13.49 14.89
CA LEU A 644 -20.85 13.95 16.21
C LEU A 644 -19.45 14.56 16.21
N LEU A 645 -18.52 13.93 15.49
CA LEU A 645 -17.11 14.31 15.41
C LEU A 645 -16.64 14.25 13.96
N LYS A 646 -15.90 15.27 13.52
CA LYS A 646 -15.29 15.33 12.20
C LYS A 646 -13.88 15.87 12.29
N MET A 647 -12.89 15.06 11.93
CA MET A 647 -11.48 15.45 11.95
C MET A 647 -10.76 14.99 10.69
N PHE A 648 -9.74 15.71 10.27
CA PHE A 648 -8.91 15.30 9.15
C PHE A 648 -7.43 15.49 9.42
N ILE A 649 -6.63 14.62 8.81
CA ILE A 649 -5.18 14.77 8.73
C ILE A 649 -4.86 15.48 7.41
N PRO A 650 -4.11 16.60 7.44
CA PRO A 650 -3.94 17.43 6.28
C PRO A 650 -2.92 16.89 5.28
N LYS A 651 -3.09 17.23 3.99
CA LYS A 651 -2.06 16.97 2.97
C LYS A 651 -0.83 17.84 3.18
N SER A 652 -1.07 19.10 3.55
CA SER A 652 -0.04 20.10 3.83
C SER A 652 -0.33 20.86 5.12
N GLU A 653 0.70 21.26 5.86
CA GLU A 653 0.57 21.92 7.15
C GLU A 653 1.55 23.11 7.26
N VAL A 654 1.08 24.20 7.87
CA VAL A 654 1.90 25.36 8.24
C VAL A 654 1.80 25.57 9.75
N ARG A 655 2.93 25.68 10.44
CA ARG A 655 2.98 26.08 11.86
C ARG A 655 3.87 27.29 12.04
N ILE A 656 3.37 28.32 12.71
CA ILE A 656 4.10 29.55 12.99
C ILE A 656 4.20 29.71 14.51
N CYS A 657 5.42 29.75 15.04
CA CYS A 657 5.68 29.99 16.46
C CYS A 657 6.93 30.86 16.63
N ASN A 658 6.81 32.01 17.31
CA ASN A 658 7.92 32.91 17.61
C ASN A 658 8.80 33.28 16.38
N GLY A 659 8.16 33.58 15.24
CA GLY A 659 8.85 33.94 13.98
C GLY A 659 9.45 32.77 13.20
N LYS A 660 9.38 31.54 13.74
CA LYS A 660 9.75 30.31 13.02
C LYS A 660 8.53 29.73 12.33
N ILE A 661 8.71 29.34 11.07
CA ILE A 661 7.67 28.78 10.23
C ILE A 661 8.09 27.38 9.79
N LEU A 662 7.31 26.38 10.17
CA LEU A 662 7.45 25.01 9.71
C LEU A 662 6.41 24.76 8.61
N LEU A 663 6.90 24.38 7.43
CA LEU A 663 6.11 23.94 6.29
C LEU A 663 6.24 22.45 6.14
N ARG A 664 5.11 21.77 5.93
CA ARG A 664 5.08 20.32 5.76
C ARG A 664 4.14 19.95 4.64
N SER A 665 4.48 18.94 3.84
CA SER A 665 3.55 18.31 2.90
C SER A 665 3.86 16.84 2.68
N LEU A 666 2.84 16.03 2.43
CA LEU A 666 2.98 14.63 2.01
C LEU A 666 3.52 14.50 0.57
N GLN A 667 3.47 15.57 -0.22
CA GLN A 667 4.02 15.62 -1.57
C GLN A 667 5.08 16.71 -1.70
N LYS A 668 6.19 16.39 -2.37
CA LYS A 668 7.32 17.32 -2.49
C LYS A 668 6.97 18.53 -3.36
N GLU A 669 6.16 18.31 -4.38
CA GLU A 669 5.67 19.35 -5.30
C GLU A 669 4.74 20.34 -4.59
N GLU A 670 3.85 19.83 -3.72
CA GLU A 670 2.99 20.66 -2.88
C GLU A 670 3.81 21.46 -1.86
N LEU A 671 4.81 20.86 -1.20
CA LEU A 671 5.73 21.58 -0.30
C LEU A 671 6.40 22.74 -1.02
N GLN A 672 6.93 22.50 -2.21
CA GLN A 672 7.61 23.55 -2.99
C GLN A 672 6.66 24.68 -3.38
N THR A 673 5.43 24.33 -3.75
CA THR A 673 4.38 25.30 -4.11
C THR A 673 4.02 26.18 -2.91
N LEU A 674 3.78 25.56 -1.75
CA LEU A 674 3.48 26.27 -0.51
C LEU A 674 4.65 27.13 -0.04
N SER A 675 5.88 26.64 -0.15
CA SER A 675 7.11 27.36 0.17
C SER A 675 7.30 28.60 -0.70
N ASN A 676 7.10 28.49 -2.02
CA ASN A 676 7.18 29.62 -2.93
C ASN A 676 6.12 30.68 -2.61
N LEU A 677 4.87 30.25 -2.40
CA LEU A 677 3.79 31.15 -1.98
C LEU A 677 4.15 31.91 -0.70
N LEU A 678 4.67 31.20 0.31
CA LEU A 678 5.04 31.83 1.58
C LEU A 678 6.18 32.84 1.42
N LYS A 679 7.21 32.49 0.64
CA LYS A 679 8.34 33.38 0.35
C LYS A 679 7.89 34.62 -0.42
N GLU A 680 6.96 34.48 -1.36
CA GLU A 680 6.34 35.61 -2.06
C GLU A 680 5.54 36.50 -1.11
N LEU A 681 4.74 35.92 -0.22
CA LEU A 681 3.97 36.68 0.78
C LEU A 681 4.85 37.39 1.82
N ILE A 682 5.96 36.78 2.23
CA ILE A 682 6.92 37.40 3.17
C ILE A 682 7.66 38.57 2.50
N ASN A 683 8.06 38.41 1.23
CA ASN A 683 8.84 39.43 0.51
C ASN A 683 7.98 40.50 -0.19
N GLY A 684 6.72 40.18 -0.48
CA GLY A 684 5.80 40.98 -1.28
C GLY A 684 5.11 42.08 -0.49
N THR A 685 5.09 43.30 -1.03
CA THR A 685 4.46 44.45 -0.36
C THR A 685 3.00 44.70 -0.73
N ASP A 686 2.45 44.10 -1.80
CA ASP A 686 1.14 44.51 -2.36
C ASP A 686 -0.07 43.71 -1.86
N ASP A 687 0.02 42.39 -1.69
CA ASP A 687 -1.13 41.59 -1.22
C ASP A 687 -1.42 41.82 0.28
N GLY A 688 -0.36 42.04 1.07
CA GLY A 688 -0.51 42.47 2.46
C GLY A 688 -1.19 43.83 2.59
N LYS A 689 -1.07 44.71 1.59
CA LYS A 689 -1.83 45.98 1.56
C LYS A 689 -3.31 45.74 1.26
N GLN A 690 -3.66 44.80 0.38
CA GLN A 690 -5.05 44.52 0.03
C GLN A 690 -5.85 43.95 1.21
N LEU A 691 -5.35 42.94 1.93
CA LEU A 691 -6.03 42.43 3.13
C LEU A 691 -6.11 43.51 4.23
N LYS A 692 -5.04 44.29 4.44
CA LYS A 692 -5.07 45.42 5.40
C LYS A 692 -6.15 46.46 5.05
N GLN A 693 -6.34 46.75 3.76
CA GLN A 693 -7.40 47.64 3.28
C GLN A 693 -8.78 47.05 3.52
N ARG A 694 -8.99 45.75 3.24
CA ARG A 694 -10.26 45.05 3.54
C ARG A 694 -10.57 45.07 5.03
N VAL A 695 -9.59 44.76 5.88
CA VAL A 695 -9.71 44.83 7.35
C VAL A 695 -10.04 46.24 7.84
N ALA A 696 -9.58 47.28 7.13
CA ALA A 696 -9.84 48.69 7.45
C ALA A 696 -11.16 49.23 6.89
N LYS A 697 -11.90 48.47 6.08
CA LYS A 697 -13.25 48.85 5.65
C LYS A 697 -14.17 49.08 6.86
N GLU A 698 -15.22 49.86 6.61
CA GLU A 698 -16.30 50.08 7.56
C GLU A 698 -16.90 48.75 8.04
N LYS A 699 -17.14 48.66 9.35
CA LYS A 699 -17.67 47.45 9.99
C LYS A 699 -19.17 47.38 9.77
N MET A 700 -19.69 46.16 9.65
CA MET A 700 -21.12 45.94 9.51
C MET A 700 -21.88 46.47 10.75
N GLU A 701 -22.85 47.35 10.55
CA GLU A 701 -23.74 47.78 11.62
C GLU A 701 -24.91 46.81 11.76
N LEU A 702 -25.13 46.34 12.98
CA LEU A 702 -26.12 45.30 13.30
C LEU A 702 -27.09 45.77 14.40
N PRO A 703 -27.87 46.84 14.16
CA PRO A 703 -28.76 47.41 15.17
C PRO A 703 -29.87 46.45 15.60
N TYR A 704 -30.23 45.49 14.75
CA TYR A 704 -31.25 44.49 15.03
C TYR A 704 -30.85 43.43 16.06
N ILE A 705 -29.58 43.37 16.49
CA ILE A 705 -29.15 42.55 17.64
C ILE A 705 -30.02 42.82 18.88
N PHE A 706 -30.45 44.07 19.05
CA PHE A 706 -31.24 44.54 20.19
C PHE A 706 -32.76 44.32 20.05
N THR A 707 -33.24 43.87 18.89
CA THR A 707 -34.67 43.76 18.59
C THR A 707 -35.09 42.38 18.07
N GLU A 708 -34.28 41.71 17.25
CA GLU A 708 -34.64 40.46 16.58
C GLU A 708 -34.71 39.26 17.52
N LYS A 709 -35.73 38.40 17.36
CA LYS A 709 -36.02 37.24 18.23
C LYS A 709 -36.03 37.57 19.75
N LYS A 710 -36.28 38.83 20.12
CA LYS A 710 -36.28 39.30 21.51
C LYS A 710 -37.35 38.60 22.35
N ASP A 711 -38.60 38.61 21.88
CA ASP A 711 -39.71 38.05 22.63
C ASP A 711 -39.61 36.52 22.75
N TYR A 712 -39.18 35.86 21.68
CA TYR A 712 -38.84 34.43 21.69
C TYR A 712 -37.80 34.12 22.77
N TYR A 713 -36.67 34.84 22.76
CA TYR A 713 -35.59 34.57 23.71
C TYR A 713 -36.04 34.80 25.17
N LYS A 714 -36.78 35.88 25.40
CA LYS A 714 -37.35 36.17 26.72
C LYS A 714 -38.33 35.09 27.20
N ASP A 715 -39.13 34.53 26.30
CA ASP A 715 -40.06 33.45 26.60
C ASP A 715 -39.33 32.17 27.02
N ILE A 716 -38.32 31.73 26.26
CA ILE A 716 -37.55 30.52 26.61
C ILE A 716 -36.76 30.70 27.91
N VAL A 717 -36.23 31.91 28.17
CA VAL A 717 -35.58 32.24 29.45
C VAL A 717 -36.59 32.16 30.60
N THR A 718 -37.78 32.74 30.44
CA THR A 718 -38.84 32.69 31.46
C THR A 718 -39.26 31.25 31.75
N LYS A 719 -39.40 30.42 30.71
CA LYS A 719 -39.67 28.98 30.86
C LYS A 719 -38.53 28.26 31.58
N GLY A 720 -37.29 28.53 31.19
CA GLY A 720 -36.11 27.97 31.83
C GLY A 720 -36.02 28.29 33.32
N VAL A 721 -36.30 29.54 33.72
CA VAL A 721 -36.35 29.95 35.13
C VAL A 721 -37.45 29.20 35.89
N ARG A 722 -38.64 29.01 35.30
CA ARG A 722 -39.71 28.21 35.92
C ARG A 722 -39.30 26.76 36.10
N GLU A 723 -38.66 26.14 35.11
CA GLU A 723 -38.18 24.76 35.24
C GLU A 723 -37.10 24.60 36.31
N ILE A 724 -36.27 25.63 36.54
CA ILE A 724 -35.31 25.68 37.65
C ILE A 724 -36.02 25.77 39.01
N GLN A 725 -37.04 26.63 39.11
CA GLN A 725 -37.86 26.75 40.33
C GLN A 725 -38.62 25.46 40.65
N ASP A 726 -39.04 24.72 39.62
CA ASP A 726 -39.62 23.37 39.73
C ASP A 726 -38.56 22.28 40.00
N THR A 727 -37.30 22.67 40.25
CA THR A 727 -36.15 21.81 40.62
C THR A 727 -35.76 20.75 39.59
N LYS A 728 -36.08 20.95 38.29
CA LYS A 728 -35.68 20.01 37.23
C LYS A 728 -34.18 20.02 36.96
N TYR A 729 -33.55 21.18 37.12
CA TYR A 729 -32.10 21.43 37.03
C TYR A 729 -31.77 22.76 37.72
N ASN A 730 -30.50 23.02 38.03
CA ASN A 730 -30.06 24.22 38.76
C ASN A 730 -29.60 25.36 37.85
N LYS A 731 -29.07 25.03 36.67
CA LYS A 731 -28.57 25.99 35.69
C LYS A 731 -28.80 25.45 34.28
N ILE A 732 -29.08 26.34 33.33
CA ILE A 732 -29.11 26.01 31.91
C ILE A 732 -28.50 27.15 31.11
N ILE A 733 -27.88 26.84 29.98
CA ILE A 733 -27.42 27.86 29.03
C ILE A 733 -28.43 27.89 27.90
N LEU A 734 -29.08 29.03 27.65
CA LEU A 734 -29.99 29.20 26.52
C LEU A 734 -29.47 30.25 25.55
N SER A 735 -29.63 29.97 24.27
CA SER A 735 -29.02 30.73 23.18
C SER A 735 -30.04 31.30 22.20
N ARG A 736 -29.59 32.32 21.48
CA ARG A 736 -30.33 32.98 20.40
C ARG A 736 -29.46 33.02 19.16
N LYS A 737 -30.00 32.53 18.05
CA LYS A 737 -29.39 32.61 16.72
C LYS A 737 -29.93 33.83 15.96
N LEU A 738 -29.03 34.58 15.33
CA LEU A 738 -29.34 35.74 14.49
C LEU A 738 -28.77 35.54 13.10
N SER A 739 -29.63 35.59 12.09
CA SER A 739 -29.21 35.52 10.69
C SER A 739 -28.67 36.87 10.22
N LEU A 740 -27.60 36.83 9.43
CA LEU A 740 -27.01 37.99 8.79
C LEU A 740 -27.55 38.10 7.36
N GLN A 741 -27.88 39.33 6.95
CA GLN A 741 -28.51 39.61 5.65
C GLN A 741 -27.51 39.65 4.48
N GLU A 742 -26.22 39.66 4.78
CA GLU A 742 -25.13 39.78 3.81
C GLU A 742 -24.08 38.70 4.06
N ARG A 743 -23.35 38.32 2.99
CA ARG A 743 -22.16 37.48 3.15
C ARG A 743 -21.00 38.30 3.69
N LEU A 744 -20.16 37.62 4.46
CA LEU A 744 -19.01 38.20 5.14
C LEU A 744 -17.72 37.87 4.41
N ASP A 745 -16.81 38.83 4.43
CA ASP A 745 -15.38 38.59 4.25
C ASP A 745 -14.84 37.94 5.53
N MET A 746 -14.86 36.60 5.58
CA MET A 746 -14.47 35.83 6.75
C MET A 746 -13.00 36.03 7.12
N ALA A 747 -12.13 36.21 6.13
CA ALA A 747 -10.71 36.48 6.33
C ALA A 747 -10.48 37.84 7.00
N ALA A 748 -11.06 38.92 6.46
CA ALA A 748 -10.95 40.25 7.05
C ALA A 748 -11.62 40.33 8.43
N SER A 749 -12.76 39.65 8.60
CA SER A 749 -13.49 39.58 9.87
C SER A 749 -12.70 38.83 10.94
N TYR A 750 -12.02 37.72 10.60
CA TYR A 750 -11.16 36.99 11.53
C TYR A 750 -10.03 37.86 12.05
N ILE A 751 -9.32 38.56 11.15
CA ILE A 751 -8.22 39.45 11.52
C ILE A 751 -8.71 40.62 12.38
N ALA A 752 -9.80 41.28 11.97
CA ALA A 752 -10.37 42.39 12.72
C ALA A 752 -10.79 41.94 14.14
N GLY A 753 -11.46 40.78 14.23
CA GLY A 753 -11.88 40.19 15.49
C GLY A 753 -10.69 39.80 16.37
N ARG A 754 -9.66 39.14 15.82
CA ARG A 754 -8.49 38.67 16.57
C ARG A 754 -7.63 39.81 17.12
N ARG A 755 -7.61 40.97 16.46
CA ARG A 755 -6.88 42.16 16.95
C ARG A 755 -7.51 42.81 18.17
N VAL A 756 -8.83 42.71 18.30
CA VAL A 756 -9.59 43.30 19.42
C VAL A 756 -9.78 42.29 20.56
N ASN A 757 -9.88 41.00 20.25
CA ASN A 757 -10.03 39.94 21.22
C ASN A 757 -8.67 39.29 21.54
N THR A 758 -8.40 38.98 22.82
CA THR A 758 -7.23 38.16 23.20
C THR A 758 -7.70 36.82 23.79
N PRO A 759 -8.22 35.91 22.95
CA PRO A 759 -8.83 34.67 23.42
C PRO A 759 -7.78 33.69 23.98
N ALA A 760 -8.26 32.59 24.56
CA ALA A 760 -7.39 31.45 24.87
C ALA A 760 -6.98 30.70 23.61
N ARG A 761 -7.94 30.56 22.68
CA ARG A 761 -7.80 29.93 21.38
C ARG A 761 -8.55 30.74 20.33
N SER A 762 -8.01 30.84 19.13
CA SER A 762 -8.77 31.35 17.98
C SER A 762 -8.69 30.37 16.83
N TYR A 763 -9.70 30.39 15.97
CA TYR A 763 -9.78 29.48 14.84
C TYR A 763 -10.44 30.13 13.64
N PHE A 764 -10.00 29.70 12.46
CA PHE A 764 -10.61 29.99 11.17
C PHE A 764 -10.70 28.69 10.38
N ILE A 765 -11.91 28.22 10.16
CA ILE A 765 -12.21 26.93 9.56
C ILE A 765 -12.92 27.17 8.23
N LYS A 766 -12.54 26.41 7.22
CA LYS A 766 -13.32 26.14 6.01
C LYS A 766 -13.31 24.63 5.81
N LEU A 767 -14.42 23.95 6.09
CA LEU A 767 -14.47 22.49 6.05
C LEU A 767 -15.81 22.03 5.48
N GLU A 768 -15.80 21.27 4.40
CA GLU A 768 -16.99 20.73 3.73
C GLU A 768 -18.10 21.78 3.48
N GLY A 769 -17.72 23.02 3.15
CA GLY A 769 -18.64 24.08 2.78
C GLY A 769 -19.19 24.94 3.92
N ILE A 770 -18.80 24.70 5.18
CA ILE A 770 -18.99 25.66 6.28
C ILE A 770 -17.70 26.44 6.53
N GLU A 771 -17.84 27.76 6.69
CA GLU A 771 -16.81 28.68 7.14
C GLU A 771 -17.13 29.16 8.56
N VAL A 772 -16.13 29.11 9.45
CA VAL A 772 -16.31 29.41 10.86
C VAL A 772 -15.12 30.21 11.37
N ILE A 773 -15.39 31.35 12.02
CA ILE A 773 -14.35 32.13 12.70
C ILE A 773 -14.75 32.34 14.16
N GLY A 774 -13.84 32.10 15.09
CA GLY A 774 -14.17 32.20 16.51
C GLY A 774 -12.99 32.54 17.40
N PHE A 775 -13.34 33.08 18.56
CA PHE A 775 -12.42 33.59 19.56
C PHE A 775 -12.82 32.99 20.91
N SER A 776 -12.37 31.77 21.18
CA SER A 776 -12.81 31.01 22.33
C SER A 776 -12.10 31.47 23.60
N PRO A 777 -12.85 31.89 24.63
CA PRO A 777 -12.26 32.20 25.93
C PRO A 777 -11.94 30.93 26.74
N GLU A 778 -12.55 29.78 26.40
CA GLU A 778 -12.61 28.60 27.27
C GLU A 778 -12.03 27.35 26.61
N THR A 779 -11.24 26.62 27.39
CA THR A 779 -10.61 25.36 27.00
C THR A 779 -11.36 24.21 27.65
N VAL A 780 -11.94 23.33 26.83
CA VAL A 780 -12.67 22.14 27.29
C VAL A 780 -11.68 21.16 27.91
N ALA A 781 -10.65 20.79 27.15
CA ALA A 781 -9.59 19.88 27.58
C ALA A 781 -8.27 20.20 26.86
N GLU A 782 -7.16 20.13 27.60
CA GLU A 782 -5.79 20.13 27.09
C GLU A 782 -5.09 18.91 27.69
N VAL A 783 -4.67 17.96 26.84
CA VAL A 783 -3.99 16.72 27.23
C VAL A 783 -2.59 16.72 26.61
N ASP A 784 -1.56 16.57 27.44
CA ASP A 784 -0.18 16.49 26.96
C ASP A 784 0.24 15.07 26.56
N GLU A 785 1.44 14.93 25.98
CA GLU A 785 2.00 13.64 25.52
C GLU A 785 2.23 12.64 26.66
N ASN A 786 2.26 13.13 27.90
CA ASN A 786 2.40 12.30 29.08
C ASN A 786 1.02 11.91 29.63
N GLY A 787 -0.09 12.34 29.05
CA GLY A 787 -1.44 12.06 29.56
C GLY A 787 -1.83 12.89 30.79
N TYR A 788 -1.20 14.05 31.01
CA TYR A 788 -1.76 15.03 31.94
C TYR A 788 -2.85 15.83 31.24
N VAL A 789 -4.05 15.79 31.82
CA VAL A 789 -5.20 16.58 31.37
C VAL A 789 -5.31 17.85 32.20
N SER A 790 -5.67 18.95 31.55
CA SER A 790 -6.07 20.19 32.20
C SER A 790 -7.32 20.80 31.57
N THR A 791 -8.09 21.50 32.39
CA THR A 791 -9.30 22.21 31.97
C THR A 791 -9.42 23.52 32.72
N PHE A 792 -10.14 24.47 32.12
CA PHE A 792 -10.17 25.87 32.55
C PHE A 792 -11.60 26.41 32.64
N PRO A 793 -12.36 26.03 33.67
CA PRO A 793 -13.69 26.60 33.89
C PRO A 793 -13.61 28.11 34.06
N LEU A 794 -14.52 28.83 33.39
CA LEU A 794 -14.65 30.28 33.49
C LEU A 794 -16.09 30.68 33.90
N ALA A 795 -16.20 31.74 34.68
CA ALA A 795 -17.48 32.36 35.02
C ALA A 795 -17.35 33.89 35.14
N GLY A 796 -18.47 34.59 35.17
CA GLY A 796 -18.53 36.04 35.42
C GLY A 796 -17.77 36.88 34.42
N THR A 797 -18.45 37.33 33.36
CA THR A 797 -17.84 38.26 32.40
C THR A 797 -18.02 39.70 32.88
N ARG A 798 -16.94 40.48 32.91
CA ARG A 798 -17.01 41.95 33.04
C ARG A 798 -16.20 42.61 31.94
N ALA A 799 -16.70 43.72 31.38
CA ALA A 799 -15.98 44.48 30.38
C ALA A 799 -14.77 45.21 31.00
N MET A 800 -13.66 45.24 30.28
CA MET A 800 -12.55 46.15 30.52
C MET A 800 -12.94 47.53 29.99
N LYS A 801 -12.69 48.57 30.79
CA LYS A 801 -12.95 49.98 30.42
C LYS A 801 -11.62 50.68 30.14
N GLU A 802 -11.66 51.73 29.33
CA GLU A 802 -10.47 52.55 29.07
C GLU A 802 -9.91 53.18 30.37
N ASN A 803 -10.80 53.47 31.33
CA ASN A 803 -10.42 53.91 32.67
C ASN A 803 -9.98 52.72 33.55
N ARG A 804 -8.73 52.76 34.03
CA ARG A 804 -8.16 51.74 34.92
C ARG A 804 -8.87 51.64 36.27
N GLU A 805 -9.33 52.74 36.84
CA GLU A 805 -10.06 52.72 38.12
C GLU A 805 -11.42 52.03 37.99
N GLU A 806 -12.13 52.28 36.88
CA GLU A 806 -13.42 51.66 36.59
C GLU A 806 -13.26 50.16 36.31
N THR A 807 -12.21 49.77 35.59
CA THR A 807 -11.84 48.37 35.36
C THR A 807 -11.51 47.64 36.67
N GLN A 808 -10.75 48.29 37.56
CA GLN A 808 -10.42 47.76 38.88
C GLN A 808 -11.67 47.64 39.77
N LYS A 809 -12.61 48.58 39.68
CA LYS A 809 -13.89 48.50 40.39
C LYS A 809 -14.73 47.31 39.91
N LEU A 810 -14.82 47.09 38.59
CA LEU A 810 -15.51 45.93 38.01
C LEU A 810 -14.83 44.60 38.38
N LYS A 811 -13.50 44.61 38.54
CA LYS A 811 -12.73 43.47 39.05
C LYS A 811 -13.08 43.15 40.50
N GLU A 812 -13.16 44.16 41.36
CA GLU A 812 -13.57 44.01 42.76
C GLU A 812 -15.03 43.59 42.90
N GLU A 813 -15.91 44.09 42.02
CA GLU A 813 -17.30 43.67 41.94
C GLU A 813 -17.41 42.19 41.56
N LEU A 814 -16.66 41.75 40.54
CA LEU A 814 -16.64 40.35 40.11
C LEU A 814 -16.20 39.40 41.23
N LEU A 815 -15.21 39.81 42.03
CA LEU A 815 -14.73 39.06 43.20
C LEU A 815 -15.70 39.06 44.39
N ARG A 816 -16.76 39.88 44.36
CA ARG A 816 -17.79 39.98 45.41
C ARG A 816 -19.18 39.57 44.95
N ASP A 817 -19.34 39.27 43.66
CA ASP A 817 -20.61 38.87 43.08
C ASP A 817 -20.94 37.43 43.50
N SER A 818 -21.82 37.30 44.49
CA SER A 818 -22.21 36.00 45.06
C SER A 818 -22.79 35.03 44.02
N LYS A 819 -23.43 35.52 42.95
CA LYS A 819 -23.96 34.66 41.87
C LYS A 819 -22.80 34.04 41.10
N GLU A 820 -21.89 34.88 40.61
CA GLU A 820 -20.76 34.46 39.77
C GLU A 820 -19.77 33.57 40.53
N ILE A 821 -19.53 33.87 41.81
CA ILE A 821 -18.70 33.04 42.69
C ILE A 821 -19.30 31.64 42.87
N SER A 822 -20.61 31.56 43.12
CA SER A 822 -21.30 30.29 43.27
C SER A 822 -21.25 29.48 41.97
N GLU A 823 -21.57 30.12 40.85
CA GLU A 823 -21.51 29.50 39.52
C GLU A 823 -20.11 28.95 39.19
N HIS A 824 -19.08 29.73 39.49
CA HIS A 824 -17.69 29.33 39.29
C HIS A 824 -17.33 28.13 40.14
N ALA A 825 -17.65 28.16 41.44
CA ALA A 825 -17.33 27.09 42.37
C ALA A 825 -18.00 25.76 41.98
N VAL A 826 -19.25 25.78 41.53
CA VAL A 826 -19.92 24.58 41.04
C VAL A 826 -19.28 24.08 39.73
N SER A 827 -18.91 24.97 38.82
CA SER A 827 -18.25 24.58 37.57
C SER A 827 -16.90 23.90 37.84
N VAL A 828 -16.12 24.42 38.80
CA VAL A 828 -14.87 23.79 39.27
C VAL A 828 -15.13 22.43 39.90
N LYS A 829 -16.13 22.32 40.78
CA LYS A 829 -16.50 21.06 41.42
C LYS A 829 -16.88 19.99 40.39
N LEU A 830 -17.71 20.33 39.41
CA LEU A 830 -18.10 19.38 38.36
C LEU A 830 -16.92 18.97 37.49
N ALA A 831 -16.09 19.91 37.06
CA ALA A 831 -14.88 19.59 36.32
C ALA A 831 -13.95 18.65 37.11
N TYR A 832 -13.87 18.86 38.43
CA TYR A 832 -13.11 17.99 39.34
C TYR A 832 -13.71 16.57 39.38
N GLU A 833 -15.02 16.43 39.59
CA GLU A 833 -15.72 15.14 39.64
C GLU A 833 -15.65 14.38 38.29
N GLU A 834 -15.74 15.09 37.15
CA GLU A 834 -15.59 14.49 35.82
C GLU A 834 -14.14 14.03 35.56
N LEU A 835 -13.14 14.78 36.03
CA LEU A 835 -11.75 14.36 35.93
C LEU A 835 -11.46 13.15 36.82
N GLU A 836 -12.03 13.06 38.03
CA GLU A 836 -11.84 11.90 38.91
C GLU A 836 -12.32 10.59 38.27
N ARG A 837 -13.29 10.64 37.35
CA ARG A 837 -13.79 9.47 36.64
C ARG A 837 -12.78 8.88 35.66
N VAL A 838 -11.80 9.65 35.18
CA VAL A 838 -10.85 9.24 34.13
C VAL A 838 -9.38 9.36 34.55
N CYS A 839 -9.12 10.04 35.67
CA CYS A 839 -7.78 10.23 36.22
C CYS A 839 -7.43 9.19 37.28
N GLU A 840 -6.13 9.04 37.54
CA GLU A 840 -5.59 8.26 38.64
C GLU A 840 -6.11 8.79 39.98
N GLU A 841 -6.32 7.87 40.92
CA GLU A 841 -6.83 8.20 42.25
C GLU A 841 -5.97 9.27 42.93
N ASN A 842 -6.59 10.33 43.44
CA ASN A 842 -5.93 11.48 44.08
C ASN A 842 -4.96 12.29 43.19
N SER A 843 -4.99 12.12 41.85
CA SER A 843 -4.15 12.91 40.94
C SER A 843 -4.77 14.25 40.54
N VAL A 844 -6.10 14.40 40.69
CA VAL A 844 -6.82 15.61 40.31
C VAL A 844 -6.57 16.72 41.35
N VAL A 845 -6.11 17.87 40.87
CA VAL A 845 -5.80 19.03 41.71
C VAL A 845 -6.31 20.33 41.08
N VAL A 846 -6.78 21.24 41.92
CA VAL A 846 -7.06 22.63 41.52
C VAL A 846 -5.78 23.44 41.74
N THR A 847 -5.07 23.76 40.66
CA THR A 847 -3.77 24.48 40.76
C THR A 847 -3.95 25.98 40.90
N ASP A 848 -5.04 26.52 40.35
CA ASP A 848 -5.41 27.93 40.47
C ASP A 848 -6.92 27.98 40.77
N PHE A 849 -7.30 28.67 41.85
CA PHE A 849 -8.71 28.79 42.24
C PHE A 849 -9.17 30.25 42.25
N MET A 850 -10.27 30.51 41.54
CA MET A 850 -10.95 31.81 41.44
C MET A 850 -10.04 33.03 41.21
N SER A 851 -9.07 32.90 40.31
CA SER A 851 -8.25 34.04 39.89
C SER A 851 -8.99 34.88 38.85
N VAL A 852 -8.77 36.20 38.85
CA VAL A 852 -9.31 37.06 37.78
C VAL A 852 -8.38 36.98 36.59
N LEU A 853 -8.88 36.40 35.50
CA LEU A 853 -8.18 36.27 34.23
C LEU A 853 -8.63 37.38 33.27
N GLU A 854 -7.69 38.20 32.84
CA GLU A 854 -7.92 39.28 31.89
C GLU A 854 -7.77 38.74 30.46
N ARG A 855 -8.79 38.95 29.63
CA ARG A 855 -8.89 38.49 28.23
C ARG A 855 -9.37 39.63 27.33
N GLY A 856 -8.45 40.53 27.02
CA GLY A 856 -8.63 41.55 25.98
C GLY A 856 -9.57 42.64 26.45
N THR A 857 -10.79 42.65 25.93
CA THR A 857 -11.84 43.60 26.34
C THR A 857 -12.69 43.11 27.51
N VAL A 858 -12.41 41.93 28.07
CA VAL A 858 -13.17 41.35 29.20
C VAL A 858 -12.27 40.72 30.27
N GLN A 859 -12.82 40.50 31.46
CA GLN A 859 -12.20 39.76 32.56
C GLN A 859 -13.18 38.72 33.15
N HIS A 860 -12.63 37.62 33.67
CA HIS A 860 -13.38 36.44 34.13
C HIS A 860 -12.85 35.89 35.45
N LEU A 861 -13.71 35.25 36.25
CA LEU A 861 -13.25 34.29 37.26
C LEU A 861 -12.78 33.03 36.54
N ALA A 862 -11.60 32.56 36.90
CA ALA A 862 -10.96 31.41 36.28
C ALA A 862 -10.41 30.44 37.32
N SER A 863 -10.39 29.17 36.97
CA SER A 863 -9.64 28.16 37.72
C SER A 863 -9.00 27.18 36.78
N ARG A 864 -7.92 26.57 37.23
CA ARG A 864 -7.20 25.56 36.48
C ARG A 864 -7.24 24.26 37.28
N LEU A 865 -7.75 23.21 36.65
CA LEU A 865 -7.69 21.87 37.16
C LEU A 865 -6.68 21.07 36.34
N LYS A 866 -5.96 20.18 37.01
CA LYS A 866 -5.06 19.22 36.37
C LYS A 866 -5.27 17.83 36.94
N GLY A 867 -5.11 16.80 36.14
CA GLY A 867 -5.14 15.41 36.57
C GLY A 867 -4.24 14.55 35.69
N LYS A 868 -3.91 13.35 36.16
CA LYS A 868 -3.15 12.36 35.40
C LYS A 868 -4.12 11.28 34.93
N LEU A 869 -4.22 11.02 33.63
CA LEU A 869 -5.10 9.97 33.12
C LEU A 869 -4.69 8.58 33.62
N ARG A 870 -5.68 7.73 33.90
CA ARG A 870 -5.42 6.32 34.19
C ARG A 870 -4.87 5.61 32.96
N LYS A 871 -4.17 4.49 33.18
CA LYS A 871 -3.55 3.69 32.10
C LYS A 871 -4.54 3.11 31.09
N ASP A 872 -5.79 2.88 31.51
CA ASP A 872 -6.88 2.38 30.67
C ASP A 872 -7.65 3.50 29.95
N CYS A 873 -7.32 4.77 30.22
CA CYS A 873 -7.94 5.93 29.59
C CYS A 873 -6.97 6.62 28.62
N ASN A 874 -7.52 7.17 27.54
CA ASN A 874 -6.81 7.98 26.56
C ASN A 874 -7.32 9.43 26.56
N SER A 875 -6.74 10.30 25.73
CA SER A 875 -7.10 11.72 25.64
C SER A 875 -8.57 11.96 25.27
N TRP A 876 -9.18 11.06 24.49
CA TRP A 876 -10.59 11.12 24.12
C TRP A 876 -11.52 10.83 25.30
N HIS A 877 -11.12 10.00 26.27
CA HIS A 877 -11.89 9.82 27.51
C HIS A 877 -11.91 11.11 28.32
N ALA A 878 -10.77 11.80 28.38
CA ALA A 878 -10.64 13.08 29.07
C ALA A 878 -11.56 14.14 28.44
N PHE A 879 -11.51 14.27 27.11
CA PHE A 879 -12.37 15.18 26.37
C PHE A 879 -13.86 14.85 26.57
N ASN A 880 -14.28 13.59 26.39
CA ASN A 880 -15.69 13.20 26.49
C ASN A 880 -16.26 13.37 27.92
N SER A 881 -15.46 13.13 28.96
CA SER A 881 -15.87 13.36 30.35
C SER A 881 -16.13 14.85 30.63
N LEU A 882 -15.25 15.71 30.11
CA LEU A 882 -15.35 17.16 30.29
C LEU A 882 -16.41 17.78 29.37
N PHE A 883 -16.67 17.19 28.20
CA PHE A 883 -17.63 17.66 27.21
C PHE A 883 -19.10 17.34 27.58
N PRO A 884 -20.06 18.23 27.27
CA PRO A 884 -19.84 19.64 26.98
C PRO A 884 -19.42 20.38 28.26
N ALA A 885 -18.73 21.50 28.09
CA ALA A 885 -18.41 22.37 29.22
C ALA A 885 -19.69 22.81 29.97
N VAL A 886 -19.58 23.10 31.27
CA VAL A 886 -20.71 23.57 32.09
C VAL A 886 -21.28 24.89 31.56
N THR A 887 -20.44 25.70 30.93
CA THR A 887 -20.79 26.96 30.23
C THR A 887 -21.51 26.75 28.91
N ALA A 888 -21.60 25.50 28.42
CA ALA A 888 -22.34 25.10 27.23
C ALA A 888 -23.67 24.41 27.54
N SER A 889 -23.78 23.66 28.64
CA SER A 889 -24.97 22.86 28.98
C SER A 889 -25.74 23.45 30.15
N GLY A 890 -25.15 23.40 31.34
CA GLY A 890 -25.82 23.69 32.60
C GLY A 890 -25.54 22.59 33.63
N ILE A 891 -26.33 22.56 34.70
CA ILE A 891 -26.14 21.67 35.85
C ILE A 891 -27.50 21.22 36.37
N PRO A 892 -27.71 19.90 36.61
CA PRO A 892 -26.85 18.80 36.18
C PRO A 892 -26.87 18.62 34.65
N LYS A 893 -25.76 18.13 34.07
CA LYS A 893 -25.53 18.16 32.60
C LYS A 893 -26.65 17.49 31.80
N ARG A 894 -27.08 16.28 32.19
CA ARG A 894 -28.07 15.48 31.45
C ARG A 894 -29.40 16.22 31.30
N GLU A 895 -29.97 16.65 32.42
CA GLU A 895 -31.26 17.35 32.48
C GLU A 895 -31.19 18.71 31.78
N SER A 896 -30.07 19.42 31.91
CA SER A 896 -29.86 20.68 31.20
C SER A 896 -29.74 20.50 29.68
N ILE A 897 -29.06 19.44 29.19
CA ILE A 897 -28.97 19.13 27.75
C ILE A 897 -30.35 18.78 27.19
N GLU A 898 -31.13 17.95 27.89
CA GLU A 898 -32.49 17.62 27.47
C GLU A 898 -33.39 18.88 27.40
N ALA A 899 -33.27 19.75 28.39
CA ALA A 899 -34.01 21.01 28.44
C ALA A 899 -33.61 21.98 27.31
N ILE A 900 -32.33 22.02 26.92
CA ILE A 900 -31.86 22.80 25.77
C ILE A 900 -32.63 22.39 24.51
N GLY A 901 -32.66 21.09 24.20
CA GLY A 901 -33.34 20.59 23.01
C GLY A 901 -34.86 20.83 23.02
N ARG A 902 -35.47 20.83 24.21
CA ARG A 902 -36.90 21.13 24.38
C ARG A 902 -37.22 22.63 24.26
N LEU A 903 -36.36 23.51 24.77
CA LEU A 903 -36.63 24.95 24.87
C LEU A 903 -36.14 25.73 23.65
N GLU A 904 -35.03 25.33 23.02
CA GLU A 904 -34.52 25.97 21.82
C GLU A 904 -35.23 25.43 20.57
N GLU A 905 -35.50 26.30 19.60
CA GLU A 905 -36.25 25.93 18.39
C GLU A 905 -35.35 25.35 17.29
N GLU A 906 -34.04 25.66 17.34
CA GLU A 906 -33.04 25.27 16.34
C GLU A 906 -31.92 24.46 17.00
N PRO A 907 -31.44 23.36 16.37
CA PRO A 907 -30.30 22.60 16.85
C PRO A 907 -29.05 23.47 16.93
N ARG A 908 -28.14 23.12 17.82
CA ARG A 908 -26.90 23.85 18.07
C ARG A 908 -25.82 23.51 17.06
N ASN A 909 -25.75 22.28 16.59
CA ASN A 909 -24.68 21.74 15.75
C ASN A 909 -23.32 22.16 16.34
N LEU A 910 -22.47 22.83 15.59
CA LEU A 910 -21.15 23.25 16.07
C LEU A 910 -21.19 24.30 17.20
N TYR A 911 -22.27 25.07 17.37
CA TYR A 911 -22.36 26.03 18.48
C TYR A 911 -22.38 25.31 19.82
N SER A 912 -21.59 25.75 20.81
CA SER A 912 -21.35 25.01 22.06
C SER A 912 -20.70 23.62 21.88
N GLY A 913 -20.29 23.28 20.65
CA GLY A 913 -19.39 22.17 20.33
C GLY A 913 -17.93 22.52 20.63
N SER A 914 -16.99 21.86 19.94
CA SER A 914 -15.55 22.11 20.11
C SER A 914 -14.81 22.18 18.78
N VAL A 915 -13.78 23.02 18.70
CA VAL A 915 -12.70 22.88 17.70
C VAL A 915 -11.55 22.14 18.36
N ILE A 916 -10.98 21.15 17.66
CA ILE A 916 -10.05 20.19 18.25
C ILE A 916 -8.81 20.01 17.36
N THR A 917 -7.64 19.94 17.99
CA THR A 917 -6.43 19.38 17.40
C THR A 917 -6.02 18.11 18.13
N TYR A 918 -5.59 17.08 17.39
CA TYR A 918 -5.14 15.80 17.95
C TYR A 918 -3.86 15.32 17.26
N ASP A 919 -2.81 15.00 18.02
CA ASP A 919 -1.52 14.59 17.48
C ASP A 919 -1.31 13.08 17.63
N TYR A 920 -0.46 12.51 16.76
CA TYR A 920 -0.10 11.09 16.74
C TYR A 920 0.40 10.51 18.08
N ASN A 921 0.87 11.36 18.99
CA ASN A 921 1.39 10.99 20.32
C ASN A 921 0.35 11.18 21.44
N GLY A 922 -0.92 11.39 21.09
CA GLY A 922 -2.01 11.55 22.06
C GLY A 922 -2.23 12.97 22.55
N VAL A 923 -1.44 13.96 22.13
CA VAL A 923 -1.67 15.37 22.52
C VAL A 923 -3.01 15.84 21.95
N LEU A 924 -3.86 16.39 22.80
CA LEU A 924 -5.19 16.87 22.44
C LEU A 924 -5.40 18.28 22.99
N ASP A 925 -5.93 19.19 22.15
CA ASP A 925 -6.38 20.51 22.61
C ASP A 925 -7.77 20.80 22.03
N ALA A 926 -8.70 21.22 22.89
CA ALA A 926 -10.10 21.41 22.55
C ALA A 926 -10.63 22.77 23.03
N ALA A 927 -10.96 23.65 22.08
CA ALA A 927 -11.57 24.96 22.33
C ALA A 927 -13.09 24.90 22.23
N LEU A 928 -13.79 25.44 23.23
CA LEU A 928 -15.24 25.53 23.20
C LEU A 928 -15.72 26.51 22.12
N VAL A 929 -16.71 26.13 21.31
CA VAL A 929 -17.24 27.00 20.25
C VAL A 929 -18.26 27.98 20.81
N LEU A 930 -17.75 29.13 21.23
CA LEU A 930 -18.53 30.30 21.63
C LEU A 930 -17.98 31.55 20.93
N ARG A 931 -18.75 32.65 20.90
CA ARG A 931 -18.35 33.91 20.25
C ARG A 931 -17.84 33.68 18.82
N THR A 932 -18.65 32.97 18.04
CA THR A 932 -18.28 32.43 16.74
C THR A 932 -19.24 32.93 15.68
N VAL A 933 -18.70 33.21 14.50
CA VAL A 933 -19.45 33.55 13.29
C VAL A 933 -19.42 32.36 12.36
N PHE A 934 -20.57 32.09 11.77
CA PHE A 934 -20.77 30.97 10.87
C PHE A 934 -21.23 31.49 9.51
N GLN A 935 -20.74 30.87 8.45
CA GLN A 935 -21.16 31.16 7.08
C GLN A 935 -21.18 29.86 6.28
N ASN A 936 -22.23 29.63 5.49
CA ASN A 936 -22.27 28.57 4.49
C ASN A 936 -22.59 29.18 3.10
N LYS A 937 -22.94 28.35 2.11
CA LYS A 937 -23.25 28.84 0.76
C LYS A 937 -24.44 29.80 0.72
N GLU A 938 -25.41 29.64 1.61
CA GLU A 938 -26.71 30.32 1.56
C GLU A 938 -26.84 31.44 2.61
N ASN A 939 -26.28 31.24 3.80
CA ASN A 939 -26.54 32.08 4.96
C ASN A 939 -25.27 32.34 5.79
N ALA A 940 -25.22 33.48 6.45
CA ALA A 940 -24.29 33.75 7.55
C ALA A 940 -25.08 34.03 8.83
N TRP A 941 -24.57 33.65 10.00
CA TRP A 941 -25.27 33.86 11.26
C TRP A 941 -24.31 33.97 12.46
N LEU A 942 -24.86 34.55 13.53
CA LEU A 942 -24.25 34.62 14.86
C LEU A 942 -25.12 33.83 15.84
N ARG A 943 -24.49 33.23 16.84
CA ARG A 943 -25.22 32.63 17.97
C ARG A 943 -24.47 32.91 19.27
N ALA A 944 -25.21 33.29 20.29
CA ALA A 944 -24.71 33.46 21.64
C ALA A 944 -25.79 33.11 22.65
N GLY A 945 -25.38 32.77 23.86
CA GLY A 945 -26.28 32.43 24.95
C GLY A 945 -25.79 32.94 26.30
N ALA A 946 -26.69 32.94 27.25
CA ALA A 946 -26.48 33.36 28.62
C ALA A 946 -26.83 32.24 29.60
N GLY A 947 -26.19 32.30 30.77
CA GLY A 947 -26.39 31.33 31.83
C GLY A 947 -27.59 31.69 32.68
N ILE A 948 -28.60 30.83 32.66
CA ILE A 948 -29.87 31.02 33.35
C ILE A 948 -29.84 30.25 34.67
N VAL A 949 -30.11 30.98 35.76
CA VAL A 949 -30.24 30.45 37.12
C VAL A 949 -31.55 30.93 37.74
N GLU A 950 -31.88 30.47 38.94
CA GLU A 950 -33.14 30.82 39.63
C GLU A 950 -33.41 32.33 39.74
N MET A 951 -32.34 33.13 39.93
CA MET A 951 -32.42 34.59 40.06
C MET A 951 -32.41 35.35 38.72
N SER A 952 -32.31 34.66 37.59
CA SER A 952 -32.24 35.29 36.27
C SER A 952 -33.56 35.95 35.88
N THR A 953 -33.48 37.09 35.19
CA THR A 953 -34.65 37.76 34.59
C THR A 953 -34.52 37.82 33.08
N ALA A 954 -35.63 37.65 32.36
CA ALA A 954 -35.63 37.62 30.90
C ALA A 954 -35.03 38.90 30.28
N GLU A 955 -35.22 40.05 30.91
CA GLU A 955 -34.60 41.33 30.52
C GLU A 955 -33.08 41.29 30.60
N ARG A 956 -32.53 40.87 31.75
CA ARG A 956 -31.09 40.93 31.99
C ARG A 956 -30.33 39.94 31.11
N GLU A 957 -30.86 38.73 30.96
CA GLU A 957 -30.21 37.68 30.15
C GLU A 957 -30.27 38.02 28.65
N PHE A 958 -31.32 38.73 28.21
CA PHE A 958 -31.38 39.28 26.86
C PHE A 958 -30.30 40.35 26.63
N GLU A 959 -30.13 41.29 27.57
CA GLU A 959 -29.07 42.30 27.51
C GLU A 959 -27.68 41.66 27.44
N GLU A 960 -27.40 40.70 28.33
CA GLU A 960 -26.11 39.97 28.34
C GLU A 960 -25.85 39.25 27.01
N THR A 961 -26.88 38.62 26.45
CA THR A 961 -26.78 37.96 25.13
C THR A 961 -26.48 38.97 24.02
N CYS A 962 -27.06 40.17 24.07
CA CYS A 962 -26.75 41.24 23.12
C CYS A 962 -25.31 41.75 23.26
N GLU A 963 -24.80 41.87 24.49
CA GLU A 963 -23.41 42.24 24.79
C GLU A 963 -22.43 41.19 24.23
N LYS A 964 -22.72 39.90 24.44
CA LYS A 964 -21.92 38.78 23.90
C LYS A 964 -21.88 38.79 22.38
N LEU A 965 -23.03 38.96 21.71
CA LEU A 965 -23.08 39.09 20.24
C LEU A 965 -22.27 40.29 19.75
N SER A 966 -22.39 41.42 20.45
CA SER A 966 -21.69 42.67 20.11
C SER A 966 -20.16 42.57 20.19
N SER A 967 -19.63 41.62 20.98
CA SER A 967 -18.19 41.41 21.08
C SER A 967 -17.54 40.91 19.77
N VAL A 968 -18.32 40.26 18.91
CA VAL A 968 -17.88 39.74 17.61
C VAL A 968 -18.47 40.57 16.47
N SER A 969 -19.74 40.95 16.57
CA SER A 969 -20.49 41.59 15.50
C SER A 969 -19.90 42.94 15.07
N LYS A 970 -19.29 43.68 15.99
CA LYS A 970 -18.65 44.99 15.73
C LYS A 970 -17.37 44.91 14.89
N GLN A 971 -16.87 43.70 14.62
CA GLN A 971 -15.63 43.49 13.87
C GLN A 971 -15.87 42.86 12.49
N LEU A 972 -17.13 42.62 12.11
CA LEU A 972 -17.48 41.98 10.85
C LEU A 972 -17.29 42.93 9.66
N VAL A 973 -16.82 42.35 8.55
CA VAL A 973 -16.53 43.04 7.29
C VAL A 973 -17.28 42.33 6.16
N CYS A 974 -17.89 43.11 5.28
CA CYS A 974 -18.54 42.64 4.05
C CYS A 974 -17.67 42.83 2.79
#